data_AF-A0A8J3JNQ5-F1
#
_entry.id   AF-A0A8J3JNQ5-F1
#
_cell.length_a   1.000
_cell.length_b   1.000
_cell.length_c   1.000
_cell.angle_alpha   90.00
_cell.angle_beta   90.00
_cell.angle_gamma   90.00
#
_symmetry.space_group_name_H-M   'P 1'
#
loop_
_entity.id
_entity.type
_entity.pdbx_description
1 polymer ?
#
loop_
_entity_poly.entity_id
_entity_poly.type
_entity_poly.pdbx_seq_one_letter_code
_entity_poly.pdbx_strand_id
1 'polypeptide(L)'
;MHRRSVLRGGLAVAGGLALAGQAVTESWAGGTGTPVTLVGDTSSGGIYFPYSPGLTRTSFLKLPAGSTRPSGWLAQQLSLDASGIGGNYDQVSHFLVYANTGWTDRTKGGWEELPYWLRGLAAIAAVTGDTTLRNKVATWVNGIVATAQADGFFGPNALRTSLGGGPDFWPFMPLLQALRTYQEYSGDTRIIPLLTKFLQYQNTFGASVFNQSWGSVRWATNLDTVYWLYARTGQSFLLGLADKIHQYSKNYVNNLPTMHNVDLAQGFTEPAFIALRGDTSLTQASYNNYAQIMSNWGQFPGGGFAGDENIRNEYRDPRQGFETCGIIEFMQSFESMTRLTGDPSWADGCENLAFNSLPAAVEPTHRSLHYVVSANSVQLDNRAKTQGQYQNGFAMQAFMLGVDQYRCCPHNYGQGWSYFTDNLVQATADRGLAVTMYAPSTTTAKVGAAAATVTLTQDTAYPFGDTVTLRLATAGAVAFPLYVRIPGWCAGPTLTVNGAAQPVVAGPAYVAVNRTWNNGDTVVLTLPMAVRTTTWTANHNALSVSRGPLTYALDIGQNFLRYNDPANAWPEWQVMPTSAWNYGLIPGTFSATTTGATGNPFTATGTPVALNAQARAIPNWQADSENVVTPLQNSPVASSEPIKNVRLIPMGAASLRISSFPTVGGSNTWQLPATPSASHCFSGDTVAALNSYYDPAGSYDQARRRMTWWDHVGTSEWVQYTYAAPVTASAVSLYWYDDTGHGQCRVPASWRVEYLTAAGSWQAVAGASGYGLALNAYNNTTFTAVTTTALRVVVQLRAGFSGGVLQWKVTATPAIVRPGVWYRVQNAHSGKVLGVSGMSTADSANVVQFADNGTADHNWRFDHVGNNWYMIVNQHSGKVLAVNNMSRANNGLIQQFAGVGSADHYWQLVGDGGGWLRIRNLNSGLVLGVSGMSTADSAQVVQYEDNGTADHRWRLLG
;
A
#
# COMPACT_ATOMS: atom_id res chain seq x y z
N MET A 1 3.40 -18.77 35.65
CA MET A 1 2.14 -19.49 35.35
C MET A 1 2.25 -20.14 33.98
N HIS A 2 1.92 -21.43 33.84
CA HIS A 2 1.94 -22.12 32.56
C HIS A 2 0.82 -21.60 31.65
N ARG A 3 1.19 -21.14 30.44
CA ARG A 3 0.28 -20.58 29.41
C ARG A 3 -0.82 -21.55 28.95
N ARG A 4 -0.66 -22.85 29.20
CA ARG A 4 -1.60 -23.93 28.81
C ARG A 4 -2.95 -23.95 29.56
N SER A 5 -3.21 -23.03 30.50
CA SER A 5 -4.34 -23.15 31.45
C SER A 5 -5.55 -22.22 31.22
N VAL A 6 -5.55 -21.35 30.20
CA VAL A 6 -6.45 -20.17 30.19
C VAL A 6 -7.61 -20.20 29.18
N LEU A 7 -7.80 -21.24 28.36
CA LEU A 7 -8.87 -21.25 27.33
C LEU A 7 -10.03 -22.20 27.67
N ARG A 8 -10.74 -21.93 28.77
CA ARG A 8 -12.10 -22.46 29.01
C ARG A 8 -13.00 -21.34 29.50
N GLY A 9 -13.54 -20.56 28.58
CA GLY A 9 -14.57 -19.55 28.88
C GLY A 9 -14.49 -18.33 27.97
N GLY A 10 -15.20 -18.37 26.84
CA GLY A 10 -15.37 -17.21 25.97
C GLY A 10 -16.48 -17.47 24.96
N LEU A 11 -17.64 -16.85 25.17
CA LEU A 11 -18.83 -16.99 24.34
C LEU A 11 -18.58 -16.55 22.88
N ALA A 12 -19.14 -17.33 21.96
CA ALA A 12 -19.33 -16.94 20.56
C ALA A 12 -20.28 -15.74 20.49
N VAL A 13 -19.81 -14.63 19.92
CA VAL A 13 -20.68 -13.50 19.54
C VAL A 13 -21.01 -13.63 18.06
N ALA A 14 -22.22 -14.12 17.77
CA ALA A 14 -22.81 -14.08 16.44
C ALA A 14 -23.45 -12.69 16.24
N GLY A 15 -22.96 -11.92 15.25
CA GLY A 15 -23.54 -10.64 14.85
C GLY A 15 -24.40 -10.78 13.60
N GLY A 16 -25.69 -10.45 13.71
CA GLY A 16 -26.70 -10.58 12.65
C GLY A 16 -26.73 -9.45 11.62
N LEU A 17 -27.23 -9.79 10.44
CA LEU A 17 -27.48 -8.96 9.25
C LEU A 17 -28.75 -8.10 9.36
N ALA A 18 -28.72 -6.90 8.76
CA ALA A 18 -29.90 -6.20 8.24
C ALA A 18 -29.55 -5.43 6.95
N LEU A 19 -30.43 -5.54 5.94
CA LEU A 19 -30.31 -5.09 4.54
C LEU A 19 -30.78 -3.64 4.32
N ALA A 20 -30.13 -2.91 3.40
CA ALA A 20 -30.72 -2.40 2.13
C ALA A 20 -29.75 -1.48 1.36
N GLY A 21 -29.58 -1.74 0.06
CA GLY A 21 -28.76 -0.99 -0.90
C GLY A 21 -27.55 -1.79 -1.36
N GLN A 22 -27.50 -2.19 -2.64
CA GLN A 22 -26.43 -3.03 -3.19
C GLN A 22 -25.04 -2.39 -3.02
N ALA A 23 -24.33 -2.79 -1.99
CA ALA A 23 -22.89 -2.68 -1.84
C ALA A 23 -22.41 -4.01 -1.25
N VAL A 24 -21.84 -4.87 -2.08
CA VAL A 24 -21.25 -6.14 -1.63
C VAL A 24 -20.04 -5.78 -0.77
N THR A 25 -20.11 -6.05 0.53
CA THR A 25 -18.99 -5.89 1.47
C THR A 25 -18.20 -7.20 1.49
N GLU A 26 -17.17 -7.31 0.65
CA GLU A 26 -16.20 -8.40 0.75
C GLU A 26 -14.79 -7.81 0.91
N SER A 27 -14.33 -7.66 2.14
CA SER A 27 -12.90 -7.69 2.44
C SER A 27 -12.51 -9.13 2.73
N TRP A 28 -11.30 -9.56 2.33
CA TRP A 28 -10.79 -10.87 2.76
C TRP A 28 -10.76 -10.94 4.30
N ALA A 29 -11.25 -12.04 4.85
CA ALA A 29 -11.17 -12.36 6.27
C ALA A 29 -10.43 -13.70 6.42
N GLY A 30 -9.19 -13.65 6.88
CA GLY A 30 -8.46 -14.87 7.22
C GLY A 30 -9.19 -15.68 8.29
N GLY A 31 -9.18 -16.99 8.13
CA GLY A 31 -9.78 -17.92 9.09
C GLY A 31 -11.28 -18.18 8.92
N THR A 32 -11.87 -17.81 7.78
CA THR A 32 -13.29 -18.06 7.47
C THR A 32 -13.50 -19.25 6.54
N GLY A 33 -12.43 -19.89 6.07
CA GLY A 33 -12.52 -21.04 5.16
C GLY A 33 -12.89 -22.31 5.88
N THR A 34 -13.54 -23.23 5.16
CA THR A 34 -13.74 -24.59 5.67
C THR A 34 -12.43 -25.36 5.50
N PRO A 35 -11.80 -25.85 6.59
CA PRO A 35 -10.61 -26.67 6.49
C PRO A 35 -10.81 -27.88 5.59
N VAL A 36 -9.76 -28.26 4.85
CA VAL A 36 -9.78 -29.43 3.99
C VAL A 36 -10.20 -30.69 4.75
N THR A 37 -11.11 -31.46 4.15
CA THR A 37 -11.44 -32.80 4.64
C THR A 37 -10.77 -33.82 3.72
N LEU A 38 -9.82 -34.59 4.26
CA LEU A 38 -9.15 -35.63 3.48
C LEU A 38 -10.07 -36.84 3.30
N VAL A 39 -10.20 -37.33 2.06
CA VAL A 39 -11.13 -38.38 1.66
C VAL A 39 -10.47 -39.76 1.47
N GLY A 40 -9.14 -39.83 1.40
CA GLY A 40 -8.41 -41.09 1.31
C GLY A 40 -7.94 -41.65 2.65
N ASP A 41 -7.20 -42.77 2.61
CA ASP A 41 -6.63 -43.39 3.81
C ASP A 41 -5.46 -42.57 4.38
N THR A 42 -5.65 -42.03 5.58
CA THR A 42 -4.64 -41.21 6.25
C THR A 42 -3.82 -41.95 7.32
N SER A 43 -4.03 -43.26 7.49
CA SER A 43 -3.43 -44.06 8.57
C SER A 43 -1.90 -44.06 8.57
N SER A 44 -1.27 -43.96 7.40
CA SER A 44 0.20 -43.93 7.28
C SER A 44 0.82 -42.54 7.41
N GLY A 45 0.02 -41.48 7.52
CA GLY A 45 0.51 -40.11 7.63
C GLY A 45 1.16 -39.55 6.35
N GLY A 46 0.82 -40.08 5.17
CA GLY A 46 1.35 -39.62 3.87
C GLY A 46 2.64 -40.30 3.41
N ILE A 47 3.21 -39.79 2.32
CA ILE A 47 4.52 -40.23 1.76
C ILE A 47 5.64 -39.27 2.19
N TYR A 48 5.32 -37.99 2.18
CA TYR A 48 6.21 -36.91 2.55
C TYR A 48 6.07 -36.62 4.03
N PHE A 49 7.17 -36.24 4.69
CA PHE A 49 7.27 -35.99 6.13
C PHE A 49 6.23 -36.75 6.96
N PRO A 50 6.46 -38.06 7.18
CA PRO A 50 5.49 -38.91 7.82
C PRO A 50 5.18 -38.40 9.23
N TYR A 51 3.96 -38.71 9.68
CA TYR A 51 3.52 -38.55 11.06
C TYR A 51 4.63 -39.00 12.03
N SER A 52 5.10 -38.06 12.85
CA SER A 52 6.10 -38.34 13.87
C SER A 52 5.39 -38.46 15.22
N PRO A 53 5.54 -39.60 15.93
CA PRO A 53 4.90 -39.79 17.23
C PRO A 53 5.14 -38.59 18.16
N GLY A 54 4.09 -38.03 18.76
CA GLY A 54 4.21 -36.84 19.62
C GLY A 54 4.02 -35.50 18.90
N LEU A 55 3.73 -35.49 17.59
CA LEU A 55 3.15 -34.33 16.91
C LEU A 55 1.76 -34.67 16.37
N THR A 56 0.81 -33.75 16.52
CA THR A 56 -0.45 -33.77 15.78
C THR A 56 -0.16 -33.59 14.29
N ARG A 57 -0.95 -34.28 13.47
CA ARG A 57 -0.81 -34.22 12.01
C ARG A 57 -1.18 -32.83 11.49
N THR A 58 -0.37 -32.28 10.60
CA THR A 58 -0.76 -31.11 9.80
C THR A 58 -1.81 -31.50 8.75
N SER A 59 -2.53 -30.51 8.23
CA SER A 59 -3.51 -30.75 7.18
C SER A 59 -2.84 -31.07 5.84
N PHE A 60 -1.78 -30.34 5.52
CA PHE A 60 -0.91 -30.59 4.37
C PHE A 60 0.54 -30.85 4.77
N LEU A 61 1.27 -31.48 3.85
CA LEU A 61 2.66 -31.88 4.01
C LEU A 61 3.51 -31.16 2.97
N LYS A 62 4.61 -30.54 3.41
CA LYS A 62 5.52 -29.82 2.51
C LYS A 62 6.19 -30.80 1.56
N LEU A 63 6.17 -30.50 0.26
CA LEU A 63 7.05 -31.16 -0.71
C LEU A 63 8.51 -30.70 -0.50
N PRO A 64 9.52 -31.53 -0.82
CA PRO A 64 10.91 -31.10 -0.81
C PRO A 64 11.12 -29.83 -1.66
N ALA A 65 11.93 -28.88 -1.19
CA ALA A 65 12.22 -27.65 -1.92
C ALA A 65 12.63 -27.92 -3.38
N GLY A 66 12.01 -27.22 -4.31
CA GLY A 66 12.23 -27.42 -5.74
C GLY A 66 11.55 -28.66 -6.35
N SER A 67 10.59 -29.27 -5.65
CA SER A 67 9.66 -30.22 -6.30
C SER A 67 8.74 -29.51 -7.29
N THR A 68 8.48 -28.23 -7.06
CA THR A 68 7.73 -27.33 -7.94
C THR A 68 8.69 -26.40 -8.67
N ARG A 69 8.53 -26.28 -9.99
CA ARG A 69 9.31 -25.44 -10.90
C ARG A 69 8.37 -24.44 -11.56
N PRO A 70 8.73 -23.15 -11.63
CA PRO A 70 7.87 -22.14 -12.24
C PRO A 70 7.89 -22.25 -13.77
N SER A 71 6.84 -21.76 -14.43
CA SER A 71 6.81 -21.49 -15.87
C SER A 71 6.11 -20.15 -16.14
N GLY A 72 5.97 -19.74 -17.41
CA GLY A 72 5.24 -18.52 -17.79
C GLY A 72 5.73 -17.26 -17.06
N TRP A 73 4.78 -16.43 -16.61
CA TRP A 73 5.09 -15.18 -15.91
C TRP A 73 5.82 -15.40 -14.58
N LEU A 74 5.57 -16.51 -13.88
CA LEU A 74 6.22 -16.79 -12.60
C LEU A 74 7.70 -17.11 -12.78
N ALA A 75 8.05 -17.83 -13.84
CA ALA A 75 9.46 -18.07 -14.19
C ALA A 75 10.17 -16.76 -14.57
N GLN A 76 9.46 -15.83 -15.21
CA GLN A 76 9.99 -14.50 -15.49
C GLN A 76 10.28 -13.73 -14.19
N GLN A 77 9.37 -13.71 -13.21
CA GLN A 77 9.60 -13.04 -11.92
C GLN A 77 10.80 -13.62 -11.17
N LEU A 78 10.92 -14.95 -11.13
CA LEU A 78 12.06 -15.62 -10.50
C LEU A 78 13.38 -15.41 -11.25
N SER A 79 13.34 -15.22 -12.57
CA SER A 79 14.51 -14.81 -13.35
C SER A 79 14.94 -13.38 -13.01
N LEU A 80 13.98 -12.46 -12.82
CA LEU A 80 14.27 -11.12 -12.33
C LEU A 80 14.88 -11.18 -10.92
N ASP A 81 14.33 -11.97 -10.00
CA ASP A 81 14.93 -12.18 -8.67
C ASP A 81 16.36 -12.74 -8.74
N ALA A 82 16.59 -13.74 -9.58
CA ALA A 82 17.90 -14.35 -9.79
C ALA A 82 18.93 -13.37 -10.37
N SER A 83 18.50 -12.46 -11.25
CA SER A 83 19.38 -11.47 -11.87
C SER A 83 19.52 -10.17 -11.08
N GLY A 84 18.57 -9.87 -10.19
CA GLY A 84 18.51 -8.70 -9.33
C GLY A 84 19.11 -8.93 -7.94
N ILE A 85 18.52 -8.26 -6.94
CA ILE A 85 19.00 -8.30 -5.55
C ILE A 85 18.97 -9.75 -5.02
N GLY A 86 17.92 -10.54 -5.31
CA GLY A 86 17.76 -11.89 -4.76
C GLY A 86 18.95 -12.81 -5.06
N GLY A 87 19.49 -12.75 -6.28
CA GLY A 87 20.62 -13.58 -6.70
C GLY A 87 22.00 -12.92 -6.61
N ASN A 88 22.10 -11.60 -6.64
CA ASN A 88 23.36 -10.88 -6.86
C ASN A 88 23.68 -9.77 -5.86
N TYR A 89 22.96 -9.67 -4.73
CA TYR A 89 23.26 -8.64 -3.74
C TYR A 89 24.65 -8.75 -3.10
N ASP A 90 25.27 -9.94 -3.16
CA ASP A 90 26.67 -10.18 -2.78
C ASP A 90 27.69 -9.38 -3.59
N GLN A 91 27.29 -8.81 -4.72
CA GLN A 91 28.13 -7.93 -5.54
C GLN A 91 28.23 -6.50 -5.00
N VAL A 92 27.30 -6.09 -4.12
CA VAL A 92 27.18 -4.68 -3.67
C VAL A 92 27.02 -4.52 -2.17
N SER A 93 26.45 -5.51 -1.47
CA SER A 93 26.28 -5.46 -0.02
C SER A 93 27.60 -5.78 0.66
N HIS A 94 28.13 -4.82 1.42
CA HIS A 94 29.35 -5.03 2.19
C HIS A 94 29.16 -6.03 3.35
N PHE A 95 27.92 -6.40 3.69
CA PHE A 95 27.60 -7.47 4.63
C PHE A 95 27.77 -8.88 4.04
N LEU A 96 27.81 -9.00 2.71
CA LEU A 96 27.84 -10.26 1.96
C LEU A 96 29.22 -10.55 1.34
N VAL A 97 30.28 -10.03 1.94
CA VAL A 97 31.65 -10.28 1.49
C VAL A 97 32.15 -11.60 2.08
N TYR A 98 32.27 -12.64 1.26
CA TYR A 98 32.64 -14.00 1.68
C TYR A 98 33.90 -14.06 2.54
N ALA A 99 34.94 -13.31 2.16
CA ALA A 99 36.19 -13.28 2.91
C ALA A 99 36.11 -12.46 4.19
N ASN A 100 35.04 -11.70 4.45
CA ASN A 100 34.93 -10.75 5.56
C ASN A 100 33.63 -10.91 6.36
N THR A 101 33.27 -12.14 6.73
CA THR A 101 32.07 -12.39 7.53
C THR A 101 32.28 -13.51 8.55
N GLY A 102 31.64 -13.34 9.71
CA GLY A 102 31.65 -14.30 10.82
C GLY A 102 31.05 -15.66 10.45
N TRP A 103 30.24 -15.69 9.40
CA TRP A 103 29.57 -16.89 8.90
C TRP A 103 30.50 -17.86 8.19
N THR A 104 31.66 -17.41 7.69
CA THR A 104 32.67 -18.23 7.01
C THR A 104 34.01 -18.22 7.75
N ASP A 105 34.25 -17.21 8.59
CA ASP A 105 35.37 -17.13 9.54
C ASP A 105 34.85 -16.65 10.90
N ARG A 106 34.72 -17.58 11.85
CA ARG A 106 34.16 -17.34 13.19
C ARG A 106 34.81 -16.20 13.98
N THR A 107 36.01 -15.73 13.60
CA THR A 107 36.71 -14.63 14.28
C THR A 107 36.15 -13.26 13.90
N LYS A 108 35.35 -13.17 12.84
CA LYS A 108 34.78 -11.93 12.31
C LYS A 108 33.36 -11.67 12.82
N GLY A 109 32.89 -10.44 12.61
CA GLY A 109 31.51 -10.05 12.87
C GLY A 109 30.54 -10.56 11.81
N GLY A 110 29.27 -10.67 12.17
CA GLY A 110 28.18 -11.04 11.28
C GLY A 110 26.88 -11.13 12.06
N TRP A 111 25.78 -10.72 11.43
CA TRP A 111 24.46 -10.73 12.04
C TRP A 111 23.43 -11.26 11.03
N GLU A 112 22.26 -10.63 10.89
CA GLU A 112 21.11 -11.17 10.16
C GLU A 112 21.17 -11.04 8.62
N GLU A 113 22.03 -10.19 8.08
CA GLU A 113 22.03 -9.80 6.66
C GLU A 113 22.31 -11.00 5.73
N LEU A 114 23.38 -11.76 6.02
CA LEU A 114 23.69 -12.97 5.27
C LEU A 114 22.65 -14.08 5.48
N PRO A 115 22.23 -14.41 6.72
CA PRO A 115 21.13 -15.35 6.96
C PRO A 115 19.86 -15.06 6.16
N TYR A 116 19.40 -13.81 6.14
CA TYR A 116 18.21 -13.42 5.38
C TYR A 116 18.40 -13.62 3.88
N TRP A 117 19.51 -13.09 3.34
CA TRP A 117 19.78 -13.20 1.91
C TRP A 117 19.99 -14.65 1.47
N LEU A 118 20.72 -15.45 2.26
CA LEU A 118 20.96 -16.85 1.96
C LEU A 118 19.66 -17.68 2.02
N ARG A 119 18.71 -17.32 2.90
CA ARG A 119 17.38 -17.95 2.93
C ARG A 119 16.63 -17.76 1.61
N GLY A 120 16.59 -16.54 1.10
CA GLY A 120 16.00 -16.23 -0.21
C GLY A 120 16.77 -16.88 -1.36
N LEU A 121 18.10 -16.73 -1.39
CA LEU A 121 18.95 -17.29 -2.44
C LEU A 121 18.83 -18.81 -2.55
N ALA A 122 18.85 -19.52 -1.42
CA ALA A 122 18.68 -20.99 -1.39
C ALA A 122 17.32 -21.40 -1.93
N ALA A 123 16.27 -20.64 -1.64
CA ALA A 123 14.92 -20.89 -2.14
C ALA A 123 14.81 -20.63 -3.65
N ILE A 124 15.34 -19.51 -4.15
CA ILE A 124 15.40 -19.21 -5.59
C ILE A 124 16.16 -20.32 -6.32
N ALA A 125 17.36 -20.68 -5.85
CA ALA A 125 18.17 -21.76 -6.41
C ALA A 125 17.46 -23.13 -6.38
N ALA A 126 16.66 -23.36 -5.33
CA ALA A 126 15.86 -24.57 -5.21
C ALA A 126 14.82 -24.61 -6.32
N VAL A 127 13.96 -23.59 -6.46
CA VAL A 127 12.79 -23.57 -7.35
C VAL A 127 13.12 -23.33 -8.82
N THR A 128 14.16 -22.58 -9.15
CA THR A 128 14.59 -22.37 -10.55
C THR A 128 15.39 -23.53 -11.09
N GLY A 129 16.10 -24.26 -10.23
CA GLY A 129 17.06 -25.27 -10.66
C GLY A 129 18.36 -24.69 -11.22
N ASP A 130 18.58 -23.38 -11.09
CA ASP A 130 19.77 -22.69 -11.63
C ASP A 130 21.05 -23.23 -10.97
N THR A 131 21.93 -23.81 -11.80
CA THR A 131 23.18 -24.43 -11.33
C THR A 131 24.18 -23.41 -10.82
N THR A 132 24.20 -22.19 -11.36
CA THR A 132 25.08 -21.10 -10.91
C THR A 132 24.67 -20.65 -9.51
N LEU A 133 23.38 -20.43 -9.26
CA LEU A 133 22.88 -20.08 -7.94
C LEU A 133 23.08 -21.23 -6.95
N ARG A 134 22.84 -22.49 -7.35
CA ARG A 134 23.09 -23.65 -6.49
C ARG A 134 24.55 -23.76 -6.08
N ASN A 135 25.49 -23.49 -6.99
CA ASN A 135 26.93 -23.46 -6.70
C ASN A 135 27.28 -22.30 -5.75
N LYS A 136 26.68 -21.12 -5.94
CA LYS A 136 26.83 -19.98 -5.03
C LYS A 136 26.34 -20.31 -3.62
N VAL A 137 25.15 -20.89 -3.48
CA VAL A 137 24.60 -21.35 -2.19
C VAL A 137 25.52 -22.40 -1.56
N ALA A 138 25.97 -23.40 -2.33
CA ALA A 138 26.87 -24.43 -1.83
C ALA A 138 28.18 -23.84 -1.29
N THR A 139 28.72 -22.80 -1.94
CA THR A 139 29.93 -22.09 -1.48
C THR A 139 29.71 -21.49 -0.09
N TRP A 140 28.63 -20.74 0.09
CA TRP A 140 28.27 -20.17 1.39
C TRP A 140 28.01 -21.23 2.46
N VAL A 141 27.23 -22.26 2.13
CA VAL A 141 26.92 -23.36 3.07
C VAL A 141 28.18 -24.11 3.47
N ASN A 142 29.11 -24.36 2.54
CA ASN A 142 30.40 -25.00 2.85
C ASN A 142 31.22 -24.19 3.86
N GLY A 143 31.30 -22.86 3.67
CA GLY A 143 31.95 -21.96 4.62
C GLY A 143 31.28 -22.01 6.00
N ILE A 144 29.95 -21.97 6.05
CA ILE A 144 29.17 -22.04 7.30
C ILE A 144 29.39 -23.36 8.03
N VAL A 145 29.29 -24.49 7.33
CA VAL A 145 29.53 -25.83 7.90
C VAL A 145 30.96 -25.93 8.47
N ALA A 146 31.95 -25.29 7.83
CA ALA A 146 33.33 -25.28 8.31
C ALA A 146 33.54 -24.51 9.63
N THR A 147 32.59 -23.65 10.02
CA THR A 147 32.66 -22.93 11.32
C THR A 147 32.13 -23.74 12.50
N ALA A 148 31.66 -24.98 12.28
CA ALA A 148 31.11 -25.83 13.33
C ALA A 148 32.10 -26.08 14.47
N GLN A 149 31.59 -26.02 15.70
CA GLN A 149 32.38 -26.12 16.93
C GLN A 149 31.98 -27.37 17.74
N ALA A 150 32.85 -27.78 18.67
CA ALA A 150 32.69 -29.05 19.39
C ALA A 150 31.43 -29.08 20.28
N ASP A 151 30.98 -27.94 20.79
CA ASP A 151 29.79 -27.77 21.62
C ASP A 151 28.48 -27.63 20.81
N GLY A 152 28.56 -27.66 19.47
CA GLY A 152 27.42 -27.56 18.57
C GLY A 152 27.13 -26.16 18.05
N PHE A 153 27.80 -25.11 18.55
CA PHE A 153 27.69 -23.78 17.97
C PHE A 153 28.37 -23.72 16.59
N PHE A 154 27.94 -22.79 15.73
CA PHE A 154 28.61 -22.48 14.47
C PHE A 154 28.40 -20.98 14.14
N GLY A 155 29.19 -20.43 13.23
CA GLY A 155 29.12 -19.02 12.84
C GLY A 155 29.95 -18.07 13.73
N PRO A 156 29.60 -16.75 13.75
CA PRO A 156 30.41 -15.71 14.39
C PRO A 156 30.55 -15.92 15.90
N ASN A 157 31.78 -15.91 16.44
CA ASN A 157 32.02 -16.08 17.88
C ASN A 157 31.37 -14.98 18.73
N ALA A 158 31.27 -13.75 18.19
CA ALA A 158 30.65 -12.62 18.89
C ALA A 158 29.18 -12.88 19.26
N LEU A 159 28.46 -13.68 18.47
CA LEU A 159 27.06 -14.00 18.75
C LEU A 159 26.86 -14.94 19.95
N ARG A 160 27.92 -15.50 20.53
CA ARG A 160 27.82 -16.32 21.75
C ARG A 160 27.49 -15.50 22.99
N THR A 161 27.80 -14.20 22.98
CA THR A 161 27.72 -13.33 24.17
C THR A 161 27.07 -11.98 23.89
N SER A 162 26.63 -11.71 22.66
CA SER A 162 26.10 -10.41 22.23
C SER A 162 24.75 -10.03 22.85
N LEU A 163 24.03 -10.97 23.48
CA LEU A 163 22.71 -10.72 24.06
C LEU A 163 22.75 -10.89 25.59
N GLY A 164 23.02 -9.80 26.31
CA GLY A 164 23.06 -9.80 27.77
C GLY A 164 24.10 -10.77 28.35
N GLY A 165 25.21 -10.99 27.63
CA GLY A 165 26.25 -11.97 27.98
C GLY A 165 25.96 -13.40 27.53
N GLY A 166 24.77 -13.67 26.96
CA GLY A 166 24.38 -14.95 26.37
C GLY A 166 24.29 -14.92 24.85
N PRO A 167 23.95 -16.06 24.22
CA PRO A 167 23.90 -16.17 22.77
C PRO A 167 22.73 -15.42 22.15
N ASP A 168 22.98 -14.71 21.05
CA ASP A 168 21.94 -14.17 20.17
C ASP A 168 21.55 -15.19 19.10
N PHE A 169 20.40 -15.84 19.29
CA PHE A 169 19.89 -16.84 18.36
C PHE A 169 19.09 -16.25 17.20
N TRP A 170 18.78 -14.96 17.21
CA TRP A 170 17.94 -14.36 16.19
C TRP A 170 18.49 -14.55 14.76
N PRO A 171 19.76 -14.22 14.45
CA PRO A 171 20.30 -14.40 13.10
C PRO A 171 20.29 -15.84 12.61
N PHE A 172 20.31 -16.80 13.53
CA PHE A 172 20.28 -18.21 13.18
C PHE A 172 18.90 -18.66 12.69
N MET A 173 17.80 -18.05 13.13
CA MET A 173 16.45 -18.50 12.73
C MET A 173 16.24 -18.54 11.21
N PRO A 174 16.49 -17.46 10.44
CA PRO A 174 16.44 -17.51 8.98
C PRO A 174 17.54 -18.38 8.37
N LEU A 175 18.73 -18.44 8.98
CA LEU A 175 19.83 -19.28 8.49
C LEU A 175 19.49 -20.79 8.56
N LEU A 176 18.84 -21.22 9.63
CA LEU A 176 18.39 -22.60 9.81
C LEU A 176 17.40 -23.00 8.69
N GLN A 177 16.52 -22.08 8.27
CA GLN A 177 15.65 -22.28 7.11
C GLN A 177 16.44 -22.35 5.80
N ALA A 178 17.47 -21.52 5.61
CA ALA A 178 18.34 -21.60 4.43
C ALA A 178 19.04 -22.97 4.33
N LEU A 179 19.61 -23.44 5.44
CA LEU A 179 20.31 -24.72 5.52
C LEU A 179 19.36 -25.90 5.28
N ARG A 180 18.13 -25.86 5.80
CA ARG A 180 17.15 -26.92 5.56
C ARG A 180 16.73 -26.97 4.09
N THR A 181 16.51 -25.81 3.45
CA THR A 181 16.16 -25.73 2.02
C THR A 181 17.30 -26.28 1.19
N TYR A 182 18.55 -25.90 1.50
CA TYR A 182 19.73 -26.48 0.88
C TYR A 182 19.78 -28.01 1.05
N GLN A 183 19.54 -28.53 2.25
CA GLN A 183 19.52 -29.98 2.51
C GLN A 183 18.49 -30.70 1.64
N GLU A 184 17.30 -30.12 1.47
CA GLU A 184 16.20 -30.73 0.72
C GLU A 184 16.54 -30.96 -0.76
N TYR A 185 17.16 -30.00 -1.45
CA TYR A 185 17.46 -30.14 -2.89
C TYR A 185 18.86 -30.67 -3.18
N SER A 186 19.83 -30.49 -2.28
CA SER A 186 21.23 -30.93 -2.49
C SER A 186 21.49 -32.34 -1.96
N GLY A 187 20.72 -32.79 -0.96
CA GLY A 187 20.99 -34.04 -0.25
C GLY A 187 22.22 -34.01 0.67
N ASP A 188 22.80 -32.85 0.95
CA ASP A 188 24.00 -32.75 1.80
C ASP A 188 23.77 -33.33 3.20
N THR A 189 24.43 -34.45 3.47
CA THR A 189 24.26 -35.24 4.70
C THR A 189 24.87 -34.58 5.93
N ARG A 190 25.69 -33.53 5.76
CA ARG A 190 26.33 -32.79 6.87
C ARG A 190 25.35 -31.88 7.60
N ILE A 191 24.28 -31.45 6.93
CA ILE A 191 23.35 -30.45 7.47
C ILE A 191 22.56 -31.00 8.65
N ILE A 192 21.98 -32.19 8.54
CA ILE A 192 21.16 -32.78 9.62
C ILE A 192 21.97 -32.90 10.94
N PRO A 193 23.20 -33.44 10.96
CA PRO A 193 24.06 -33.42 12.15
C PRO A 193 24.39 -32.02 12.67
N LEU A 194 24.67 -31.04 11.78
CA LEU A 194 24.95 -29.66 12.18
C LEU A 194 23.76 -29.04 12.91
N LEU A 195 22.56 -29.11 12.31
CA LEU A 195 21.33 -28.58 12.89
C LEU A 195 20.99 -29.29 14.22
N THR A 196 21.20 -30.61 14.29
CA THR A 196 20.99 -31.39 15.51
C THR A 196 21.85 -30.88 16.64
N LYS A 197 23.17 -30.75 16.43
CA LYS A 197 24.10 -30.27 17.46
C LYS A 197 23.81 -28.81 17.86
N PHE A 198 23.47 -27.95 16.90
CA PHE A 198 23.13 -26.56 17.20
C PHE A 198 21.85 -26.42 18.02
N LEU A 199 20.80 -27.17 17.69
CA LEU A 199 19.56 -27.15 18.47
C LEU A 199 19.73 -27.83 19.83
N GLN A 200 20.63 -28.81 19.96
CA GLN A 200 21.05 -29.33 21.26
C GLN A 200 21.73 -28.24 22.10
N TYR A 201 22.69 -27.49 21.50
CA TYR A 201 23.32 -26.33 22.13
C TYR A 201 22.28 -25.30 22.58
N GLN A 202 21.34 -24.91 21.70
CA GLN A 202 20.24 -23.99 22.03
C GLN A 202 19.40 -24.50 23.21
N ASN A 203 19.13 -25.81 23.28
CA ASN A 203 18.33 -26.41 24.34
C ASN A 203 19.01 -26.42 25.73
N THR A 204 20.33 -26.18 25.81
CA THR A 204 21.05 -26.09 27.10
C THR A 204 20.73 -24.81 27.88
N PHE A 205 20.21 -23.77 27.22
CA PHE A 205 20.00 -22.47 27.84
C PHE A 205 18.62 -22.33 28.53
N GLY A 206 18.55 -21.47 29.54
CA GLY A 206 17.32 -21.14 30.29
C GLY A 206 16.52 -19.98 29.67
N ALA A 207 15.56 -19.43 30.42
CA ALA A 207 14.62 -18.41 29.94
C ALA A 207 15.28 -17.15 29.35
N SER A 208 16.47 -16.77 29.84
CA SER A 208 17.15 -15.51 29.50
C SER A 208 17.47 -15.36 28.01
N VAL A 209 17.67 -16.44 27.26
CA VAL A 209 17.98 -16.36 25.81
C VAL A 209 16.73 -16.33 24.94
N PHE A 210 15.58 -16.79 25.45
CA PHE A 210 14.34 -16.91 24.67
C PHE A 210 13.45 -15.67 24.79
N ASN A 211 13.66 -14.82 25.80
CA ASN A 211 12.80 -13.69 26.14
C ASN A 211 13.39 -12.31 25.82
N GLN A 212 14.51 -12.26 25.09
CA GLN A 212 15.22 -11.04 24.70
C GLN A 212 15.39 -10.92 23.18
N SER A 213 15.76 -9.72 22.70
CA SER A 213 15.99 -9.40 21.27
C SER A 213 14.76 -9.64 20.39
N TRP A 214 14.94 -9.46 19.08
CA TRP A 214 13.99 -9.78 18.02
C TRP A 214 13.55 -11.25 18.05
N GLY A 215 14.46 -12.15 18.45
CA GLY A 215 14.17 -13.58 18.58
C GLY A 215 12.97 -13.86 19.50
N SER A 216 12.82 -13.08 20.59
CA SER A 216 11.75 -13.30 21.58
C SER A 216 10.32 -13.27 21.05
N VAL A 217 10.10 -12.62 19.90
CA VAL A 217 8.79 -12.45 19.25
C VAL A 217 8.68 -13.16 17.90
N ARG A 218 9.75 -13.83 17.42
CA ARG A 218 9.82 -14.46 16.08
C ARG A 218 10.09 -15.98 16.09
N TRP A 219 9.91 -16.62 17.24
CA TRP A 219 10.23 -18.04 17.43
C TRP A 219 9.45 -19.03 16.55
N ALA A 220 8.33 -18.62 15.93
CA ALA A 220 7.61 -19.42 14.93
C ALA A 220 8.56 -19.91 13.80
N THR A 221 9.44 -19.03 13.32
CA THR A 221 10.45 -19.31 12.29
C THR A 221 11.40 -20.44 12.72
N ASN A 222 11.77 -20.49 14.00
CA ASN A 222 12.61 -21.54 14.55
C ASN A 222 11.85 -22.86 14.77
N LEU A 223 10.61 -22.79 15.26
CA LEU A 223 9.75 -23.96 15.51
C LEU A 223 9.52 -24.79 14.25
N ASP A 224 9.31 -24.15 13.09
CA ASP A 224 9.18 -24.85 11.81
C ASP A 224 10.43 -25.70 11.51
N THR A 225 11.63 -25.21 11.81
CA THR A 225 12.88 -25.97 11.63
C THR A 225 13.08 -27.05 12.70
N VAL A 226 12.69 -26.79 13.95
CA VAL A 226 12.69 -27.80 15.02
C VAL A 226 11.85 -29.01 14.63
N TYR A 227 10.63 -28.78 14.14
CA TYR A 227 9.75 -29.87 13.72
C TYR A 227 10.20 -30.55 12.43
N TRP A 228 10.76 -29.79 11.48
CA TRP A 228 11.38 -30.35 10.28
C TRP A 228 12.50 -31.33 10.61
N LEU A 229 13.33 -31.02 11.62
CA LEU A 229 14.42 -31.88 12.06
C LEU A 229 13.90 -33.05 12.90
N TYR A 230 12.89 -32.82 13.75
CA TYR A 230 12.27 -33.88 14.54
C TYR A 230 11.69 -34.96 13.64
N ALA A 231 10.99 -34.56 12.57
CA ALA A 231 10.41 -35.49 11.61
C ALA A 231 11.42 -36.37 10.86
N ARG A 232 12.69 -35.98 10.86
CA ARG A 232 13.80 -36.75 10.23
C ARG A 232 14.59 -37.59 11.21
N THR A 233 14.65 -37.18 12.48
CA THR A 233 15.60 -37.73 13.45
C THR A 233 14.92 -38.46 14.61
N GLY A 234 13.65 -38.16 14.90
CA GLY A 234 12.92 -38.68 16.05
C GLY A 234 13.48 -38.27 17.42
N GLN A 235 14.44 -37.34 17.47
CA GLN A 235 15.12 -37.00 18.72
C GLN A 235 14.22 -36.16 19.65
N SER A 236 13.81 -36.74 20.77
CA SER A 236 12.79 -36.17 21.67
C SER A 236 13.18 -34.84 22.33
N PHE A 237 14.48 -34.50 22.44
CA PHE A 237 14.91 -33.21 22.98
C PHE A 237 14.37 -32.02 22.16
N LEU A 238 14.11 -32.22 20.86
CA LEU A 238 13.56 -31.20 19.97
C LEU A 238 12.13 -30.81 20.39
N LEU A 239 11.35 -31.78 20.84
CA LEU A 239 10.01 -31.54 21.37
C LEU A 239 10.07 -30.76 22.70
N GLY A 240 11.03 -31.09 23.56
CA GLY A 240 11.30 -30.33 24.78
C GLY A 240 11.79 -28.90 24.49
N LEU A 241 12.59 -28.71 23.43
CA LEU A 241 13.00 -27.39 22.97
C LEU A 241 11.80 -26.56 22.46
N ALA A 242 10.87 -27.16 21.70
CA ALA A 242 9.64 -26.49 21.29
C ALA A 242 8.80 -26.04 22.50
N ASP A 243 8.65 -26.91 23.50
CA ASP A 243 7.96 -26.59 24.76
C ASP A 243 8.66 -25.44 25.51
N LYS A 244 10.00 -25.44 25.55
CA LYS A 244 10.84 -24.39 26.16
C LYS A 244 10.70 -23.04 25.43
N ILE A 245 10.70 -23.06 24.09
CA ILE A 245 10.49 -21.88 23.25
C ILE A 245 9.13 -21.25 23.59
N HIS A 246 8.04 -22.02 23.56
CA HIS A 246 6.70 -21.52 23.86
C HIS A 246 6.58 -20.96 25.29
N GLN A 247 7.23 -21.62 26.24
CA GLN A 247 7.19 -21.23 27.65
C GLN A 247 7.85 -19.87 27.89
N TYR A 248 8.99 -19.61 27.24
CA TYR A 248 9.84 -18.46 27.56
C TYR A 248 9.81 -17.32 26.53
N SER A 249 9.35 -17.56 25.30
CA SER A 249 9.12 -16.51 24.29
C SER A 249 8.09 -15.48 24.75
N LYS A 250 7.93 -14.38 24.03
CA LYS A 250 6.81 -13.45 24.26
C LYS A 250 5.48 -14.10 23.89
N ASN A 251 4.42 -13.71 24.59
CA ASN A 251 3.14 -14.39 24.55
C ASN A 251 2.26 -13.91 23.39
N TYR A 252 1.95 -14.81 22.45
CA TYR A 252 0.96 -14.62 21.39
C TYR A 252 -0.36 -15.37 21.64
N VAL A 253 -0.56 -16.07 22.76
CA VAL A 253 -1.77 -16.88 22.97
C VAL A 253 -3.02 -16.01 23.19
N ASN A 254 -2.86 -14.88 23.86
CA ASN A 254 -3.95 -13.97 24.22
C ASN A 254 -3.48 -12.51 24.27
N ASN A 255 -2.48 -12.18 23.46
CA ASN A 255 -1.83 -10.88 23.46
C ASN A 255 -1.06 -10.64 22.15
N LEU A 256 -0.85 -9.38 21.78
CA LEU A 256 0.11 -8.95 20.77
C LEU A 256 1.31 -8.31 21.50
N PRO A 257 2.48 -8.97 21.58
CA PRO A 257 3.56 -8.57 22.46
C PRO A 257 4.43 -7.41 21.93
N THR A 258 4.14 -6.90 20.74
CA THR A 258 4.94 -5.90 20.02
C THR A 258 4.03 -5.14 19.06
N MET A 259 4.45 -3.93 18.68
CA MET A 259 3.80 -3.13 17.64
C MET A 259 4.62 -3.09 16.34
N HIS A 260 5.80 -3.73 16.32
CA HIS A 260 6.64 -3.83 15.14
C HIS A 260 5.98 -4.76 14.11
N ASN A 261 5.77 -4.27 12.89
CA ASN A 261 4.91 -4.94 11.91
C ASN A 261 5.47 -6.32 11.51
N VAL A 262 6.78 -6.42 11.27
CA VAL A 262 7.42 -7.68 10.84
C VAL A 262 7.37 -8.72 11.96
N ASP A 263 7.47 -8.29 13.22
CA ASP A 263 7.38 -9.19 14.35
C ASP A 263 5.98 -9.80 14.44
N LEU A 264 4.96 -8.99 14.22
CA LEU A 264 3.58 -9.44 14.21
C LEU A 264 3.31 -10.37 13.01
N ALA A 265 3.80 -10.00 11.82
CA ALA A 265 3.67 -10.79 10.59
C ALA A 265 4.28 -12.19 10.72
N GLN A 266 5.40 -12.34 11.44
CA GLN A 266 6.01 -13.65 11.75
C GLN A 266 5.35 -14.34 12.95
N GLY A 267 5.26 -13.62 14.07
CA GLY A 267 5.03 -14.19 15.39
C GLY A 267 3.61 -14.65 15.65
N PHE A 268 2.60 -14.11 14.95
CA PHE A 268 1.20 -14.49 15.19
C PHE A 268 0.92 -15.98 14.94
N THR A 269 1.76 -16.66 14.16
CA THR A 269 1.65 -18.10 13.84
C THR A 269 2.25 -19.01 14.91
N GLU A 270 2.99 -18.46 15.89
CA GLU A 270 3.65 -19.26 16.94
C GLU A 270 2.68 -20.20 17.67
N PRO A 271 1.48 -19.76 18.12
CA PRO A 271 0.53 -20.65 18.77
C PRO A 271 0.10 -21.84 17.90
N ALA A 272 -0.11 -21.64 16.58
CA ALA A 272 -0.48 -22.71 15.66
C ALA A 272 0.65 -23.76 15.47
N PHE A 273 1.93 -23.33 15.49
CA PHE A 273 3.05 -24.28 15.51
C PHE A 273 3.09 -25.09 16.81
N ILE A 274 2.79 -24.48 17.95
CA ILE A 274 2.74 -25.18 19.24
C ILE A 274 1.52 -26.09 19.35
N ALA A 275 0.42 -25.79 18.66
CA ALA A 275 -0.75 -26.66 18.60
C ALA A 275 -0.42 -28.07 18.11
N LEU A 276 0.65 -28.23 17.31
CA LEU A 276 1.17 -29.54 16.91
C LEU A 276 1.65 -30.41 18.09
N ARG A 277 1.87 -29.84 19.28
CA ARG A 277 2.18 -30.59 20.50
C ARG A 277 0.95 -31.20 21.17
N GLY A 278 -0.25 -31.01 20.62
CA GLY A 278 -1.49 -31.66 21.04
C GLY A 278 -2.55 -30.75 21.64
N ASP A 279 -2.29 -29.44 21.76
CA ASP A 279 -3.29 -28.46 22.20
C ASP A 279 -3.82 -27.66 21.00
N THR A 280 -4.85 -28.20 20.35
CA THR A 280 -5.46 -27.60 19.15
C THR A 280 -6.15 -26.26 19.44
N SER A 281 -6.42 -25.92 20.71
CA SER A 281 -6.98 -24.61 21.07
C SER A 281 -6.03 -23.45 20.76
N LEU A 282 -4.73 -23.73 20.72
CA LEU A 282 -3.71 -22.73 20.39
C LEU A 282 -3.77 -22.27 18.92
N THR A 283 -4.30 -23.10 18.01
CA THR A 283 -4.54 -22.65 16.63
C THR A 283 -5.49 -21.45 16.59
N GLN A 284 -6.51 -21.42 17.45
CA GLN A 284 -7.47 -20.31 17.51
C GLN A 284 -6.80 -19.01 17.97
N ALA A 285 -5.75 -19.07 18.79
CA ALA A 285 -5.01 -17.87 19.19
C ALA A 285 -4.36 -17.18 17.98
N SER A 286 -3.80 -17.93 17.04
CA SER A 286 -3.26 -17.38 15.79
C SER A 286 -4.35 -16.71 14.94
N TYR A 287 -5.55 -17.29 14.87
CA TYR A 287 -6.70 -16.70 14.18
C TYR A 287 -7.12 -15.38 14.84
N ASN A 288 -7.23 -15.37 16.17
CA ASN A 288 -7.62 -14.19 16.93
C ASN A 288 -6.60 -13.06 16.79
N ASN A 289 -5.29 -13.36 16.84
CA ASN A 289 -4.23 -12.39 16.64
C ASN A 289 -4.32 -11.74 15.25
N TYR A 290 -4.46 -12.56 14.22
CA TYR A 290 -4.61 -12.06 12.85
C TYR A 290 -5.87 -11.19 12.71
N ALA A 291 -7.02 -11.63 13.24
CA ALA A 291 -8.26 -10.85 13.21
C ALA A 291 -8.11 -9.51 13.95
N GLN A 292 -7.42 -9.50 15.09
CA GLN A 292 -7.11 -8.28 15.84
C GLN A 292 -6.19 -7.34 15.04
N ILE A 293 -5.16 -7.87 14.37
CA ILE A 293 -4.26 -7.07 13.54
C ILE A 293 -5.03 -6.41 12.40
N MET A 294 -5.81 -7.19 11.66
CA MET A 294 -6.49 -6.70 10.46
C MET A 294 -7.67 -5.79 10.75
N SER A 295 -8.46 -6.07 11.79
CA SER A 295 -9.58 -5.19 12.18
C SER A 295 -9.11 -3.81 12.62
N ASN A 296 -7.94 -3.73 13.27
CA ASN A 296 -7.41 -2.48 13.79
C ASN A 296 -6.55 -1.71 12.78
N TRP A 297 -5.76 -2.40 11.96
CA TRP A 297 -4.74 -1.77 11.10
C TRP A 297 -4.78 -2.23 9.64
N GLY A 298 -5.50 -3.30 9.31
CA GLY A 298 -5.64 -3.84 7.95
C GLY A 298 -6.84 -3.26 7.18
N GLN A 299 -7.16 -1.98 7.37
CA GLN A 299 -8.39 -1.36 6.87
C GLN A 299 -8.24 -0.67 5.50
N PHE A 300 -7.36 -1.20 4.64
CA PHE A 300 -7.12 -0.70 3.28
C PHE A 300 -6.68 -1.87 2.36
N PRO A 301 -6.73 -1.72 1.01
CA PRO A 301 -6.43 -2.85 0.12
C PRO A 301 -4.91 -3.11 0.00
N GLY A 302 -4.55 -4.32 -0.46
CA GLY A 302 -3.15 -4.75 -0.63
C GLY A 302 -2.72 -5.88 0.30
N GLY A 303 -3.62 -6.41 1.13
CA GLY A 303 -3.43 -7.62 1.95
C GLY A 303 -2.61 -7.45 3.23
N GLY A 304 -1.92 -6.32 3.39
CA GLY A 304 -1.16 -5.96 4.60
C GLY A 304 -1.94 -5.12 5.58
N PHE A 305 -1.22 -4.51 6.52
CA PHE A 305 -1.78 -3.59 7.53
C PHE A 305 -0.87 -2.37 7.73
N ALA A 306 -1.43 -1.32 8.34
CA ALA A 306 -0.75 -0.05 8.60
C ALA A 306 0.45 -0.28 9.55
N GLY A 307 1.65 -0.28 9.00
CA GLY A 307 2.87 -0.62 9.70
C GLY A 307 4.07 -0.34 8.81
N ASP A 308 4.48 0.92 8.77
CA ASP A 308 5.64 1.41 8.00
C ASP A 308 6.99 1.12 8.67
N GLU A 309 6.95 0.66 9.92
CA GLU A 309 7.95 -0.15 10.64
C GLU A 309 7.28 -0.61 11.93
N ASN A 310 6.76 0.35 12.70
CA ASN A 310 5.80 0.10 13.77
C ASN A 310 4.39 0.52 13.34
N ILE A 311 3.44 -0.15 13.95
CA ILE A 311 2.07 0.30 14.01
C ILE A 311 2.03 1.66 14.74
N ARG A 312 1.33 2.64 14.15
CA ARG A 312 1.11 3.96 14.75
C ARG A 312 -0.38 4.27 14.71
N ASN A 313 -1.01 4.37 15.88
CA ASN A 313 -2.46 4.32 16.03
C ASN A 313 -3.19 5.52 15.39
N GLU A 314 -2.48 6.60 15.15
CA GLU A 314 -2.93 7.81 14.48
C GLU A 314 -2.72 7.79 12.96
N TYR A 315 -2.06 6.77 12.41
CA TYR A 315 -1.74 6.62 10.98
C TYR A 315 -2.34 5.34 10.35
N ARG A 316 -3.59 4.97 10.65
CA ARG A 316 -4.20 3.69 10.19
C ARG A 316 -4.71 3.68 8.76
N ASP A 317 -4.37 4.70 7.98
CA ASP A 317 -4.97 5.00 6.70
C ASP A 317 -4.07 4.51 5.54
N PRO A 318 -4.56 4.49 4.28
CA PRO A 318 -3.86 3.88 3.14
C PRO A 318 -2.52 4.54 2.77
N ARG A 319 -2.11 5.62 3.45
CA ARG A 319 -0.83 6.31 3.27
C ARG A 319 0.30 5.71 4.11
N GLN A 320 0.04 5.21 5.32
CA GLN A 320 1.10 4.62 6.16
C GLN A 320 1.75 3.45 5.44
N GLY A 321 0.94 2.60 4.81
CA GLY A 321 1.43 1.46 4.06
C GLY A 321 1.98 0.35 4.95
N PHE A 322 2.69 -0.59 4.32
CA PHE A 322 3.23 -1.78 4.97
C PHE A 322 4.68 -2.01 4.52
N GLU A 323 5.56 -2.32 5.46
CA GLU A 323 6.98 -2.58 5.19
C GLU A 323 7.16 -3.79 4.25
N THR A 324 8.16 -3.74 3.36
CA THR A 324 8.51 -4.84 2.45
C THR A 324 8.87 -6.13 3.20
N CYS A 325 9.62 -6.07 4.30
CA CYS A 325 9.81 -7.25 5.17
C CYS A 325 8.48 -7.77 5.73
N GLY A 326 7.56 -6.88 6.11
CA GLY A 326 6.23 -7.25 6.59
C GLY A 326 5.45 -8.04 5.54
N ILE A 327 5.45 -7.58 4.29
CA ILE A 327 4.81 -8.29 3.15
C ILE A 327 5.36 -9.71 3.04
N ILE A 328 6.67 -9.83 3.01
CA ILE A 328 7.39 -11.08 2.75
C ILE A 328 7.17 -12.10 3.87
N GLU A 329 7.26 -11.67 5.13
CA GLU A 329 7.06 -12.55 6.28
C GLU A 329 5.59 -12.92 6.47
N PHE A 330 4.67 -12.01 6.13
CA PHE A 330 3.24 -12.31 6.25
C PHE A 330 2.80 -13.34 5.20
N MET A 331 3.36 -13.29 3.99
CA MET A 331 3.22 -14.35 2.98
C MET A 331 3.69 -15.71 3.52
N GLN A 332 4.89 -15.79 4.08
CA GLN A 332 5.42 -17.04 4.67
C GLN A 332 4.51 -17.58 5.79
N SER A 333 3.98 -16.69 6.62
CA SER A 333 3.03 -17.06 7.67
C SER A 333 1.72 -17.60 7.11
N PHE A 334 1.19 -17.02 6.03
CA PHE A 334 0.00 -17.52 5.35
C PHE A 334 0.22 -18.88 4.69
N GLU A 335 1.37 -19.11 4.08
CA GLU A 335 1.74 -20.42 3.54
C GLU A 335 1.84 -21.47 4.65
N SER A 336 2.41 -21.10 5.79
CA SER A 336 2.50 -21.96 6.98
C SER A 336 1.12 -22.26 7.54
N MET A 337 0.26 -21.26 7.70
CA MET A 337 -1.11 -21.46 8.18
C MET A 337 -1.94 -22.31 7.22
N THR A 338 -1.80 -22.12 5.91
CA THR A 338 -2.40 -22.99 4.88
C THR A 338 -2.00 -24.45 5.11
N ARG A 339 -0.71 -24.71 5.32
CA ARG A 339 -0.18 -26.06 5.57
C ARG A 339 -0.68 -26.67 6.88
N LEU A 340 -0.61 -25.91 7.97
CA LEU A 340 -0.97 -26.36 9.31
C LEU A 340 -2.46 -26.69 9.39
N THR A 341 -3.31 -25.77 8.92
CA THR A 341 -4.76 -25.77 9.17
C THR A 341 -5.58 -26.33 8.03
N GLY A 342 -5.06 -26.34 6.80
CA GLY A 342 -5.82 -26.73 5.62
C GLY A 342 -6.97 -25.78 5.30
N ASP A 343 -7.01 -24.60 5.92
CA ASP A 343 -8.00 -23.56 5.68
C ASP A 343 -7.60 -22.75 4.43
N PRO A 344 -8.43 -22.76 3.37
CA PRO A 344 -8.11 -22.13 2.09
C PRO A 344 -8.03 -20.60 2.16
N SER A 345 -8.61 -19.97 3.18
CA SER A 345 -8.57 -18.51 3.32
C SER A 345 -7.16 -17.99 3.58
N TRP A 346 -6.26 -18.79 4.15
CA TRP A 346 -4.85 -18.38 4.30
C TRP A 346 -4.14 -18.29 2.95
N ALA A 347 -4.45 -19.17 2.00
CA ALA A 347 -3.93 -19.08 0.64
C ALA A 347 -4.45 -17.84 -0.10
N ASP A 348 -5.71 -17.45 0.14
CA ASP A 348 -6.25 -16.18 -0.38
C ASP A 348 -5.48 -14.97 0.18
N GLY A 349 -5.09 -15.00 1.47
CA GLY A 349 -4.25 -13.98 2.09
C GLY A 349 -2.86 -13.88 1.45
N CYS A 350 -2.23 -15.02 1.18
CA CYS A 350 -0.95 -15.07 0.48
C CYS A 350 -1.08 -14.48 -0.94
N GLU A 351 -2.08 -14.90 -1.72
CA GLU A 351 -2.33 -14.35 -3.07
C GLU A 351 -2.61 -12.85 -3.05
N ASN A 352 -3.30 -12.34 -2.02
CA ASN A 352 -3.57 -10.92 -1.88
C ASN A 352 -2.27 -10.09 -1.71
N LEU A 353 -1.30 -10.58 -0.94
CA LEU A 353 0.01 -9.94 -0.85
C LEU A 353 0.85 -10.15 -2.12
N ALA A 354 0.92 -11.39 -2.60
CA ALA A 354 1.78 -11.80 -3.72
C ALA A 354 1.44 -11.07 -5.03
N PHE A 355 0.16 -10.82 -5.31
CA PHE A 355 -0.24 -10.19 -6.57
C PHE A 355 -0.50 -8.67 -6.48
N ASN A 356 -0.44 -8.10 -5.26
CA ASN A 356 -0.68 -6.67 -5.05
C ASN A 356 0.56 -6.00 -4.45
N SER A 357 0.86 -6.25 -3.18
CA SER A 357 1.91 -5.49 -2.47
C SER A 357 3.33 -5.94 -2.78
N LEU A 358 3.58 -7.23 -3.00
CA LEU A 358 4.93 -7.75 -3.31
C LEU A 358 5.52 -7.12 -4.59
N PRO A 359 4.91 -7.25 -5.77
CA PRO A 359 5.44 -6.66 -7.00
C PRO A 359 5.48 -5.13 -6.94
N ALA A 360 4.57 -4.50 -6.19
CA ALA A 360 4.55 -3.06 -5.99
C ALA A 360 5.73 -2.54 -5.14
N ALA A 361 6.41 -3.41 -4.39
CA ALA A 361 7.55 -3.10 -3.52
C ALA A 361 8.88 -3.01 -4.28
N VAL A 362 8.99 -3.66 -5.43
CA VAL A 362 10.23 -3.83 -6.19
C VAL A 362 10.20 -3.04 -7.48
N GLU A 363 11.34 -2.49 -7.87
CA GLU A 363 11.51 -1.87 -9.19
C GLU A 363 11.36 -2.95 -10.28
N PRO A 364 10.82 -2.65 -11.48
CA PRO A 364 10.50 -3.67 -12.51
C PRO A 364 11.62 -4.64 -12.93
N THR A 365 12.89 -4.32 -12.69
CA THR A 365 14.05 -5.21 -12.94
C THR A 365 14.59 -5.91 -11.69
N HIS A 366 13.95 -5.68 -10.53
CA HIS A 366 14.25 -6.24 -9.21
C HIS A 366 15.67 -5.90 -8.72
N ARG A 367 16.23 -4.79 -9.19
CA ARG A 367 17.58 -4.29 -8.80
C ARG A 367 17.54 -3.26 -7.68
N SER A 368 16.38 -2.73 -7.37
CA SER A 368 16.10 -1.87 -6.23
C SER A 368 14.69 -2.11 -5.74
N LEU A 369 14.41 -1.72 -4.50
CA LEU A 369 13.09 -1.83 -3.88
C LEU A 369 12.86 -0.62 -3.00
N HIS A 370 11.62 -0.36 -2.60
CA HIS A 370 11.35 0.63 -1.55
C HIS A 370 10.96 -0.02 -0.23
N TYR A 371 11.12 0.72 0.86
CA TYR A 371 10.91 0.20 2.19
C TYR A 371 9.44 -0.04 2.50
N VAL A 372 8.54 0.83 2.01
CA VAL A 372 7.10 0.79 2.32
C VAL A 372 6.22 0.85 1.08
N VAL A 373 5.24 -0.03 1.03
CA VAL A 373 4.17 -0.03 0.03
C VAL A 373 2.90 0.57 0.62
N SER A 374 2.53 1.77 0.17
CA SER A 374 1.23 2.39 0.50
C SER A 374 0.20 2.13 -0.60
N ALA A 375 -1.05 1.89 -0.20
CA ALA A 375 -2.18 1.77 -1.13
C ALA A 375 -2.50 3.09 -1.84
N ASN A 376 -2.24 4.21 -1.16
CA ASN A 376 -2.25 5.55 -1.74
C ASN A 376 -0.87 6.20 -1.60
N SER A 377 -0.13 6.27 -2.70
CA SER A 377 1.17 6.95 -2.84
C SER A 377 1.29 7.55 -4.24
N VAL A 378 1.32 8.88 -4.34
CA VAL A 378 1.26 9.61 -5.62
C VAL A 378 2.63 10.01 -6.15
N GLN A 379 3.68 9.81 -5.36
CA GLN A 379 5.06 10.12 -5.71
C GLN A 379 6.01 9.26 -4.86
N LEU A 380 7.06 8.74 -5.50
CA LEU A 380 8.12 7.98 -4.83
C LEU A 380 9.43 8.79 -4.94
N ASP A 381 9.58 9.85 -4.14
CA ASP A 381 10.78 10.70 -4.20
C ASP A 381 11.87 10.26 -3.21
N ASN A 382 13.13 10.58 -3.56
CA ASN A 382 14.28 10.30 -2.71
C ASN A 382 14.45 11.39 -1.63
N ARG A 383 13.43 11.57 -0.79
CA ARG A 383 13.45 12.51 0.33
C ARG A 383 12.81 11.88 1.58
N ALA A 384 13.49 12.03 2.71
CA ALA A 384 12.91 11.71 4.01
C ALA A 384 11.73 12.64 4.30
N LYS A 385 10.59 12.07 4.73
CA LYS A 385 9.40 12.84 5.08
C LYS A 385 9.49 13.25 6.55
N THR A 386 9.33 14.54 6.81
CA THR A 386 9.54 15.14 8.14
C THR A 386 8.25 15.56 8.81
N GLN A 387 7.11 15.52 8.11
CA GLN A 387 5.79 15.86 8.65
C GLN A 387 5.10 14.71 9.41
N GLY A 388 5.86 13.65 9.73
CA GLY A 388 5.40 12.54 10.57
C GLY A 388 4.58 11.47 9.86
N GLN A 389 4.25 11.63 8.56
CA GLN A 389 3.54 10.57 7.84
C GLN A 389 4.29 9.24 7.86
N TYR A 390 5.62 9.26 7.84
CA TYR A 390 6.45 8.07 7.86
C TYR A 390 7.39 8.08 9.06
N GLN A 391 7.61 6.91 9.66
CA GLN A 391 8.31 6.79 10.93
C GLN A 391 9.83 7.07 10.83
N ASN A 392 10.47 6.64 9.73
CA ASN A 392 11.93 6.66 9.64
C ASN A 392 12.51 7.88 8.94
N GLY A 393 13.72 8.26 9.34
CA GLY A 393 14.46 9.43 8.85
C GLY A 393 15.12 9.27 7.48
N PHE A 394 14.70 8.30 6.66
CA PHE A 394 15.20 8.06 5.30
C PHE A 394 14.06 8.06 4.27
N ALA A 395 14.38 8.05 2.98
CA ALA A 395 13.39 8.06 1.91
C ALA A 395 12.69 6.69 1.75
N MET A 396 11.70 6.40 2.60
CA MET A 396 11.02 5.10 2.67
C MET A 396 10.25 4.69 1.40
N GLN A 397 9.97 5.63 0.49
CA GLN A 397 9.17 5.43 -0.72
C GLN A 397 10.00 5.24 -2.01
N ALA A 398 11.24 5.74 -2.07
CA ALA A 398 12.06 5.66 -3.27
C ALA A 398 12.61 4.26 -3.51
N PHE A 399 12.79 3.87 -4.78
CA PHE A 399 13.47 2.63 -5.11
C PHE A 399 14.98 2.81 -4.93
N MET A 400 15.54 2.11 -3.95
CA MET A 400 16.98 2.13 -3.67
C MET A 400 17.53 0.74 -3.37
N LEU A 401 18.86 0.63 -3.37
CA LEU A 401 19.55 -0.60 -2.97
C LEU A 401 19.39 -0.90 -1.48
N GLY A 402 19.26 0.14 -0.65
CA GLY A 402 18.95 0.04 0.77
C GLY A 402 20.00 -0.66 1.63
N VAL A 403 21.26 -0.78 1.16
CA VAL A 403 22.34 -1.52 1.86
C VAL A 403 22.52 -1.01 3.29
N ASP A 404 22.51 0.31 3.50
CA ASP A 404 22.76 0.94 4.80
C ASP A 404 21.49 1.53 5.43
N GLN A 405 20.57 2.03 4.60
CA GLN A 405 19.39 2.77 5.04
C GLN A 405 18.34 1.87 5.66
N TYR A 406 18.12 0.68 5.09
CA TYR A 406 17.13 -0.28 5.57
C TYR A 406 17.52 -1.71 5.21
N ARG A 407 18.70 -2.12 5.66
CA ARG A 407 19.34 -3.38 5.27
C ARG A 407 18.45 -4.63 5.35
N CYS A 408 17.45 -4.70 6.22
CA CYS A 408 16.58 -5.87 6.35
C CYS A 408 15.84 -6.23 5.04
N CYS A 409 15.14 -5.29 4.41
CA CYS A 409 14.27 -5.55 3.24
C CYS A 409 15.02 -6.15 2.04
N PRO A 410 16.11 -5.56 1.52
CA PRO A 410 16.81 -6.12 0.36
C PRO A 410 17.45 -7.48 0.63
N HIS A 411 17.87 -7.75 1.88
CA HIS A 411 18.34 -9.10 2.24
C HIS A 411 17.18 -10.10 2.41
N ASN A 412 15.99 -9.67 2.84
CA ASN A 412 14.87 -10.57 3.12
C ASN A 412 14.02 -10.94 1.89
N TYR A 413 13.87 -10.02 0.92
CA TYR A 413 12.79 -10.11 -0.07
C TYR A 413 12.81 -11.37 -0.96
N GLY A 414 13.98 -11.98 -1.19
CA GLY A 414 14.17 -13.08 -2.16
C GLY A 414 13.36 -14.35 -1.86
N GLN A 415 12.74 -14.46 -0.68
CA GLN A 415 11.83 -15.57 -0.38
C GLN A 415 10.42 -15.41 -0.95
N GLY A 416 9.99 -14.20 -1.36
CA GLY A 416 8.61 -13.92 -1.76
C GLY A 416 8.07 -14.84 -2.87
N TRP A 417 8.62 -14.75 -4.09
CA TRP A 417 8.19 -15.60 -5.19
C TRP A 417 8.64 -17.06 -5.07
N SER A 418 9.78 -17.29 -4.42
CA SER A 418 10.35 -18.65 -4.32
C SER A 418 9.56 -19.51 -3.34
N TYR A 419 9.14 -18.99 -2.19
CA TYR A 419 8.26 -19.71 -1.27
C TYR A 419 6.83 -19.82 -1.81
N PHE A 420 6.31 -18.77 -2.48
CA PHE A 420 5.04 -18.87 -3.18
C PHE A 420 5.03 -20.05 -4.16
N THR A 421 6.12 -20.20 -4.93
CA THR A 421 6.32 -21.31 -5.88
C THR A 421 6.39 -22.68 -5.18
N ASP A 422 7.20 -22.80 -4.13
CA ASP A 422 7.34 -24.03 -3.35
C ASP A 422 6.01 -24.46 -2.69
N ASN A 423 5.10 -23.51 -2.44
CA ASN A 423 3.82 -23.76 -1.79
C ASN A 423 2.61 -23.79 -2.75
N LEU A 424 2.80 -23.79 -4.07
CA LEU A 424 1.70 -23.93 -5.04
C LEU A 424 0.96 -25.26 -4.91
N VAL A 425 1.73 -26.33 -4.67
CA VAL A 425 1.22 -27.70 -4.53
C VAL A 425 1.80 -28.31 -3.26
N GLN A 426 0.94 -28.91 -2.44
CA GLN A 426 1.32 -29.63 -1.22
C GLN A 426 0.98 -31.11 -1.35
N ALA A 427 1.68 -31.95 -0.59
CA ALA A 427 1.26 -33.35 -0.40
C ALA A 427 0.21 -33.45 0.70
N THR A 428 -0.55 -34.54 0.71
CA THR A 428 -1.57 -34.81 1.72
C THR A 428 -1.32 -36.12 2.46
N ALA A 429 -1.86 -36.23 3.67
CA ALA A 429 -1.66 -37.41 4.52
C ALA A 429 -2.31 -38.69 3.97
N ASP A 430 -3.25 -38.55 3.05
CA ASP A 430 -3.87 -39.65 2.30
C ASP A 430 -3.15 -39.95 0.97
N ARG A 431 -1.86 -39.57 0.89
CA ARG A 431 -0.96 -39.87 -0.24
C ARG A 431 -1.43 -39.23 -1.56
N GLY A 432 -2.16 -38.12 -1.46
CA GLY A 432 -2.60 -37.30 -2.57
C GLY A 432 -1.81 -35.99 -2.72
N LEU A 433 -2.38 -35.07 -3.50
CA LEU A 433 -1.85 -33.72 -3.73
C LEU A 433 -2.95 -32.68 -3.53
N ALA A 434 -2.58 -31.52 -3.02
CA ALA A 434 -3.45 -30.35 -2.93
C ALA A 434 -2.84 -29.19 -3.72
N VAL A 435 -3.57 -28.65 -4.69
CA VAL A 435 -3.22 -27.40 -5.37
C VAL A 435 -3.76 -26.26 -4.52
N THR A 436 -2.87 -25.66 -3.74
CA THR A 436 -3.20 -24.67 -2.72
C THR A 436 -3.15 -23.26 -3.26
N MET A 437 -2.35 -22.96 -4.29
CA MET A 437 -2.27 -21.66 -4.96
C MET A 437 -2.06 -21.86 -6.47
N TYR A 438 -2.43 -20.85 -7.27
CA TYR A 438 -2.46 -20.97 -8.72
C TYR A 438 -1.40 -20.08 -9.40
N ALA A 439 -0.54 -20.71 -10.20
CA ALA A 439 0.40 -20.05 -11.09
C ALA A 439 0.97 -21.06 -12.10
N PRO A 440 1.43 -20.60 -13.28
CA PRO A 440 2.08 -21.46 -14.27
C PRO A 440 3.29 -22.17 -13.65
N SER A 441 3.23 -23.51 -13.58
CA SER A 441 4.23 -24.32 -12.88
C SER A 441 4.18 -25.79 -13.28
N THR A 442 5.20 -26.55 -12.89
CA THR A 442 5.23 -28.01 -12.96
C THR A 442 5.74 -28.57 -11.65
N THR A 443 5.01 -29.54 -11.08
CA THR A 443 5.34 -30.19 -9.81
C THR A 443 5.59 -31.67 -10.03
N THR A 444 6.69 -32.21 -9.53
CA THR A 444 6.94 -33.66 -9.51
C THR A 444 6.85 -34.18 -8.08
N ALA A 445 6.00 -35.19 -7.86
CA ALA A 445 5.75 -35.75 -6.53
C ALA A 445 5.41 -37.25 -6.57
N LYS A 446 5.54 -37.92 -5.44
CA LYS A 446 5.17 -39.31 -5.20
C LYS A 446 3.77 -39.36 -4.59
N VAL A 447 2.91 -40.21 -5.12
CA VAL A 447 1.50 -40.31 -4.71
C VAL A 447 1.02 -41.76 -4.68
N GLY A 448 -0.15 -41.97 -4.07
CA GLY A 448 -0.82 -43.25 -4.00
C GLY A 448 -0.09 -44.30 -3.15
N ALA A 449 -0.68 -45.49 -3.03
CA ALA A 449 -0.16 -46.52 -2.15
C ALA A 449 1.22 -47.07 -2.56
N ALA A 450 1.52 -47.06 -3.85
CA ALA A 450 2.81 -47.51 -4.39
C ALA A 450 3.90 -46.41 -4.39
N ALA A 451 3.60 -45.21 -3.87
CA ALA A 451 4.49 -44.04 -3.93
C ALA A 451 5.01 -43.75 -5.35
N ALA A 452 4.11 -43.87 -6.34
CA ALA A 452 4.43 -43.67 -7.75
C ALA A 452 4.72 -42.19 -8.04
N THR A 453 5.75 -41.92 -8.84
CA THR A 453 6.07 -40.57 -9.26
C THR A 453 5.09 -40.08 -10.33
N VAL A 454 4.52 -38.90 -10.11
CA VAL A 454 3.64 -38.19 -11.04
C VAL A 454 4.17 -36.78 -11.25
N THR A 455 3.87 -36.21 -12.42
CA THR A 455 4.11 -34.81 -12.73
C THR A 455 2.77 -34.11 -12.94
N LEU A 456 2.55 -33.00 -12.22
CA LEU A 456 1.38 -32.15 -12.33
C LEU A 456 1.79 -30.80 -12.92
N THR A 457 1.32 -30.48 -14.12
CA THR A 457 1.55 -29.18 -14.76
C THR A 457 0.34 -28.28 -14.58
N GLN A 458 0.54 -27.08 -14.05
CA GLN A 458 -0.44 -26.00 -14.04
C GLN A 458 -0.22 -25.11 -15.28
N ASP A 459 -1.14 -25.18 -16.24
CA ASP A 459 -1.17 -24.33 -17.42
C ASP A 459 -2.26 -23.27 -17.25
N THR A 460 -1.84 -22.03 -16.98
CA THR A 460 -2.75 -20.94 -16.62
C THR A 460 -2.13 -19.56 -16.83
N ALA A 461 -2.99 -18.58 -17.11
CA ALA A 461 -2.67 -17.15 -17.05
C ALA A 461 -3.09 -16.52 -15.70
N TYR A 462 -3.59 -17.29 -14.73
CA TYR A 462 -3.90 -16.81 -13.38
C TYR A 462 -2.70 -16.07 -12.78
N PRO A 463 -2.86 -14.91 -12.12
CA PRO A 463 -4.13 -14.29 -11.69
C PRO A 463 -4.84 -13.42 -12.74
N PHE A 464 -4.33 -13.35 -13.97
CA PHE A 464 -4.86 -12.48 -15.02
C PHE A 464 -5.95 -13.15 -15.86
N GLY A 465 -5.89 -14.48 -15.97
CA GLY A 465 -6.93 -15.34 -16.54
C GLY A 465 -7.72 -16.10 -15.47
N ASP A 466 -8.92 -16.53 -15.82
CA ASP A 466 -9.86 -17.24 -14.93
C ASP A 466 -9.75 -18.76 -14.99
N THR A 467 -8.95 -19.31 -15.90
CA THR A 467 -8.90 -20.75 -16.17
C THR A 467 -7.56 -21.34 -15.76
N VAL A 468 -7.63 -22.43 -14.99
CA VAL A 468 -6.49 -23.25 -14.57
C VAL A 468 -6.65 -24.65 -15.16
N THR A 469 -5.71 -25.05 -16.01
CA THR A 469 -5.66 -26.43 -16.54
C THR A 469 -4.55 -27.19 -15.84
N LEU A 470 -4.93 -28.23 -15.10
CA LEU A 470 -4.01 -29.16 -14.46
C LEU A 470 -3.85 -30.39 -15.36
N ARG A 471 -2.63 -30.70 -15.78
CA ARG A 471 -2.31 -31.88 -16.60
C ARG A 471 -1.47 -32.86 -15.81
N LEU A 472 -1.87 -34.12 -15.80
CA LEU A 472 -1.16 -35.20 -15.11
C LEU A 472 -0.34 -36.03 -16.09
N ALA A 473 0.93 -36.23 -15.78
CA ALA A 473 1.78 -37.22 -16.43
C ALA A 473 2.14 -38.32 -15.43
N THR A 474 1.89 -39.58 -15.80
CA THR A 474 2.11 -40.76 -14.96
C THR A 474 2.74 -41.88 -15.79
N ALA A 475 3.54 -42.75 -15.16
CA ALA A 475 4.10 -43.91 -15.87
C ALA A 475 3.07 -45.04 -16.10
N GLY A 476 1.98 -45.03 -15.34
CA GLY A 476 0.88 -45.99 -15.41
C GLY A 476 -0.32 -45.47 -14.61
N ALA A 477 -1.37 -46.28 -14.48
CA ALA A 477 -2.54 -45.92 -13.69
C ALA A 477 -2.17 -45.79 -12.19
N VAL A 478 -2.50 -44.65 -11.56
CA VAL A 478 -2.22 -44.41 -10.13
C VAL A 478 -3.46 -43.81 -9.45
N ALA A 479 -3.90 -44.44 -8.36
CA ALA A 479 -5.02 -43.95 -7.55
C ALA A 479 -4.54 -43.02 -6.43
N PHE A 480 -5.06 -41.79 -6.39
CA PHE A 480 -4.85 -40.83 -5.32
C PHE A 480 -5.85 -39.66 -5.40
N PRO A 481 -6.14 -38.98 -4.28
CA PRO A 481 -6.97 -37.78 -4.28
C PRO A 481 -6.17 -36.54 -4.72
N LEU A 482 -6.77 -35.74 -5.61
CA LEU A 482 -6.30 -34.39 -5.95
C LEU A 482 -7.27 -33.36 -5.38
N TYR A 483 -6.79 -32.50 -4.49
CA TYR A 483 -7.56 -31.39 -3.92
C TYR A 483 -7.28 -30.11 -4.69
N VAL A 484 -8.32 -29.37 -5.06
CA VAL A 484 -8.21 -28.07 -5.74
C VAL A 484 -8.86 -26.99 -4.88
N ARG A 485 -8.17 -25.87 -4.63
CA ARG A 485 -8.72 -24.74 -3.88
C ARG A 485 -9.75 -23.97 -4.70
N ILE A 486 -10.87 -23.63 -4.11
CA ILE A 486 -11.76 -22.60 -4.64
C ILE A 486 -11.52 -21.32 -3.81
N PRO A 487 -10.98 -20.24 -4.42
CA PRO A 487 -10.71 -19.00 -3.71
C PRO A 487 -11.98 -18.36 -3.15
N GLY A 488 -11.89 -17.69 -2.00
CA GLY A 488 -13.05 -17.10 -1.31
C GLY A 488 -13.81 -16.05 -2.09
N TRP A 489 -13.19 -15.45 -3.10
CA TRP A 489 -13.83 -14.48 -3.98
C TRP A 489 -14.65 -15.12 -5.12
N CYS A 490 -14.53 -16.43 -5.33
CA CYS A 490 -15.16 -17.10 -6.47
C CYS A 490 -16.52 -17.72 -6.09
N ALA A 491 -17.60 -17.08 -6.52
CA ALA A 491 -18.97 -17.51 -6.22
C ALA A 491 -19.53 -18.59 -7.16
N GLY A 492 -19.00 -18.72 -8.38
CA GLY A 492 -19.53 -19.63 -9.41
C GLY A 492 -18.47 -20.44 -10.15
N PRO A 493 -17.63 -21.22 -9.45
CA PRO A 493 -16.59 -22.02 -10.10
C PRO A 493 -17.19 -23.14 -10.94
N THR A 494 -16.45 -23.59 -11.95
CA THR A 494 -16.75 -24.84 -12.68
C THR A 494 -15.53 -25.73 -12.71
N LEU A 495 -15.72 -27.03 -12.52
CA LEU A 495 -14.65 -28.02 -12.52
C LEU A 495 -15.00 -29.16 -13.48
N THR A 496 -14.05 -29.54 -14.34
CA THR A 496 -14.18 -30.72 -15.21
C THR A 496 -12.95 -31.60 -15.12
N VAL A 497 -13.14 -32.91 -15.32
CA VAL A 497 -12.07 -33.91 -15.43
C VAL A 497 -12.24 -34.62 -16.76
N ASN A 498 -11.26 -34.49 -17.66
CA ASN A 498 -11.35 -34.99 -19.04
C ASN A 498 -12.65 -34.56 -19.75
N GLY A 499 -13.07 -33.31 -19.54
CA GLY A 499 -14.32 -32.75 -20.09
C GLY A 499 -15.60 -33.12 -19.34
N ALA A 500 -15.57 -34.07 -18.40
CA ALA A 500 -16.74 -34.43 -17.59
C ALA A 500 -16.87 -33.53 -16.36
N ALA A 501 -18.02 -32.89 -16.19
CA ALA A 501 -18.32 -32.01 -15.06
C ALA A 501 -18.16 -32.73 -13.71
N GLN A 502 -17.57 -32.04 -12.74
CA GLN A 502 -17.43 -32.48 -11.35
C GLN A 502 -18.23 -31.57 -10.42
N PRO A 503 -18.75 -32.10 -9.30
CA PRO A 503 -19.31 -31.27 -8.24
C PRO A 503 -18.27 -30.27 -7.72
N VAL A 504 -18.67 -29.02 -7.56
CA VAL A 504 -17.84 -27.92 -7.05
C VAL A 504 -18.73 -26.95 -6.30
N VAL A 505 -18.19 -26.31 -5.26
CA VAL A 505 -18.90 -25.33 -4.43
C VAL A 505 -18.17 -23.99 -4.50
N ALA A 506 -18.89 -22.90 -4.21
CA ALA A 506 -18.28 -21.59 -4.04
C ALA A 506 -17.19 -21.62 -2.94
N GLY A 507 -16.17 -20.78 -3.09
CA GLY A 507 -15.11 -20.66 -2.10
C GLY A 507 -15.54 -19.86 -0.86
N PRO A 508 -14.70 -19.80 0.18
CA PRO A 508 -13.38 -20.43 0.30
C PRO A 508 -13.47 -21.91 0.70
N ALA A 509 -13.01 -22.81 -0.18
CA ALA A 509 -13.15 -24.27 0.00
C ALA A 509 -12.02 -25.07 -0.68
N TYR A 510 -11.91 -26.35 -0.36
CA TYR A 510 -11.19 -27.34 -1.16
C TYR A 510 -12.17 -28.37 -1.73
N VAL A 511 -12.01 -28.72 -3.00
CA VAL A 511 -12.77 -29.78 -3.66
C VAL A 511 -11.86 -30.96 -3.96
N ALA A 512 -12.28 -32.15 -3.55
CA ALA A 512 -11.52 -33.39 -3.75
C ALA A 512 -11.96 -34.11 -5.03
N VAL A 513 -11.01 -34.42 -5.90
CA VAL A 513 -11.17 -35.33 -7.03
C VAL A 513 -10.42 -36.62 -6.70
N ASN A 514 -11.13 -37.61 -6.15
CA ASN A 514 -10.55 -38.89 -5.72
C ASN A 514 -10.82 -39.99 -6.75
N ARG A 515 -9.78 -40.38 -7.49
CA ARG A 515 -9.91 -41.35 -8.58
C ARG A 515 -8.57 -42.02 -8.92
N THR A 516 -8.65 -42.95 -9.86
CA THR A 516 -7.48 -43.45 -10.61
C THR A 516 -7.18 -42.51 -11.77
N TRP A 517 -5.92 -42.06 -11.84
CA TRP A 517 -5.39 -41.17 -12.86
C TRP A 517 -4.56 -41.93 -13.87
N ASN A 518 -4.73 -41.59 -15.15
CA ASN A 518 -3.93 -42.06 -16.26
C ASN A 518 -3.08 -40.92 -16.84
N ASN A 519 -2.03 -41.29 -17.57
CA ASN A 519 -1.19 -40.32 -18.26
C ASN A 519 -2.01 -39.47 -19.25
N GLY A 520 -1.89 -38.16 -19.15
CA GLY A 520 -2.61 -37.20 -19.97
C GLY A 520 -3.98 -36.79 -19.41
N ASP A 521 -4.42 -37.34 -18.27
CA ASP A 521 -5.64 -36.87 -17.61
C ASP A 521 -5.53 -35.37 -17.28
N THR A 522 -6.66 -34.67 -17.44
CA THR A 522 -6.75 -33.22 -17.28
C THR A 522 -7.85 -32.84 -16.30
N VAL A 523 -7.57 -31.84 -15.48
CA VAL A 523 -8.55 -31.16 -14.63
C VAL A 523 -8.59 -29.69 -15.05
N VAL A 524 -9.76 -29.21 -15.47
CA VAL A 524 -9.94 -27.80 -15.85
C VAL A 524 -10.84 -27.13 -14.82
N LEU A 525 -10.30 -26.13 -14.15
CA LEU A 525 -10.99 -25.28 -13.20
C LEU A 525 -11.17 -23.89 -13.82
N THR A 526 -12.40 -23.42 -13.92
CA THR A 526 -12.71 -22.02 -14.28
C THR A 526 -13.23 -21.31 -13.05
N LEU A 527 -12.65 -20.14 -12.78
CA LEU A 527 -12.91 -19.29 -11.63
C LEU A 527 -13.40 -17.93 -12.11
N PRO A 528 -14.69 -17.76 -12.46
CA PRO A 528 -15.20 -16.51 -13.01
C PRO A 528 -14.82 -15.30 -12.15
N MET A 529 -14.04 -14.38 -12.73
CA MET A 529 -13.51 -13.21 -12.05
C MET A 529 -14.43 -12.01 -12.24
N ALA A 530 -15.50 -11.95 -11.45
CA ALA A 530 -16.36 -10.77 -11.38
C ALA A 530 -15.61 -9.57 -10.82
N VAL A 531 -15.97 -8.36 -11.28
CA VAL A 531 -15.52 -7.12 -10.64
C VAL A 531 -16.27 -6.95 -9.33
N ARG A 532 -15.52 -6.74 -8.24
CA ARG A 532 -16.03 -6.55 -6.89
C ARG A 532 -15.53 -5.23 -6.34
N THR A 533 -16.24 -4.68 -5.37
CA THR A 533 -15.81 -3.49 -4.64
C THR A 533 -15.80 -3.75 -3.14
N THR A 534 -14.95 -3.03 -2.41
CA THR A 534 -14.93 -3.05 -0.95
C THR A 534 -15.00 -1.61 -0.44
N THR A 535 -15.95 -1.34 0.46
CA THR A 535 -16.06 -0.04 1.14
C THR A 535 -15.37 -0.12 2.50
N TRP A 536 -14.35 0.72 2.68
CA TRP A 536 -13.55 0.82 3.90
C TRP A 536 -14.12 1.92 4.80
N THR A 537 -15.06 1.55 5.67
CA THR A 537 -15.76 2.49 6.56
C THR A 537 -14.81 3.20 7.52
N ALA A 538 -13.80 2.49 8.03
CA ALA A 538 -12.75 3.05 8.88
C ALA A 538 -11.88 4.11 8.17
N ASN A 539 -11.89 4.13 6.83
CA ASN A 539 -11.18 5.08 5.98
C ASN A 539 -12.17 5.94 5.17
N HIS A 540 -13.13 6.53 5.87
CA HIS A 540 -14.06 7.53 5.33
C HIS A 540 -14.93 7.04 4.16
N ASN A 541 -15.34 5.77 4.24
CA ASN A 541 -16.12 5.08 3.19
C ASN A 541 -15.42 5.05 1.83
N ALA A 542 -14.09 5.01 1.82
CA ALA A 542 -13.32 4.85 0.60
C ALA A 542 -13.59 3.49 -0.06
N LEU A 543 -13.43 3.42 -1.37
CA LEU A 543 -13.73 2.28 -2.22
C LEU A 543 -12.43 1.70 -2.79
N SER A 544 -12.27 0.39 -2.73
CA SER A 544 -11.32 -0.33 -3.60
C SER A 544 -12.08 -1.20 -4.60
N VAL A 545 -11.46 -1.47 -5.74
CA VAL A 545 -12.02 -2.29 -6.82
C VAL A 545 -11.11 -3.49 -7.06
N SER A 546 -11.68 -4.68 -7.15
CA SER A 546 -10.93 -5.93 -7.33
C SER A 546 -11.54 -6.81 -8.40
N ARG A 547 -10.73 -7.62 -9.08
CA ARG A 547 -11.15 -8.69 -9.99
C ARG A 547 -10.28 -9.92 -9.76
N GLY A 548 -10.90 -11.04 -9.38
CA GLY A 548 -10.14 -12.17 -8.86
C GLY A 548 -9.35 -11.78 -7.60
N PRO A 549 -8.07 -12.18 -7.48
CA PRO A 549 -7.19 -11.76 -6.38
C PRO A 549 -6.51 -10.40 -6.63
N LEU A 550 -6.75 -9.74 -7.77
CA LEU A 550 -6.12 -8.46 -8.12
C LEU A 550 -6.95 -7.30 -7.59
N THR A 551 -6.34 -6.44 -6.79
CA THR A 551 -6.82 -5.09 -6.48
C THR A 551 -6.35 -4.15 -7.60
N TYR A 552 -7.16 -3.18 -7.98
CA TYR A 552 -6.84 -2.21 -9.01
C TYR A 552 -6.52 -0.83 -8.45
N ALA A 553 -5.51 -0.20 -9.04
CA ALA A 553 -5.08 1.17 -8.78
C ALA A 553 -5.33 2.05 -10.01
N LEU A 554 -5.43 3.37 -9.80
CA LEU A 554 -5.46 4.33 -10.90
C LEU A 554 -4.18 4.22 -11.73
N ASP A 555 -4.33 4.19 -13.04
CA ASP A 555 -3.20 4.26 -13.97
C ASP A 555 -2.65 5.68 -14.07
N ILE A 556 -1.90 6.07 -13.03
CA ILE A 556 -1.19 7.35 -12.96
C ILE A 556 0.02 7.26 -13.88
N GLY A 557 0.16 8.22 -14.80
CA GLY A 557 1.32 8.30 -15.68
C GLY A 557 2.60 8.48 -14.85
N GLN A 558 3.67 7.80 -15.24
CA GLN A 558 4.89 7.67 -14.43
C GLN A 558 6.10 8.19 -15.20
N ASN A 559 6.93 8.97 -14.53
CA ASN A 559 8.26 9.36 -15.02
C ASN A 559 9.32 8.85 -14.03
N PHE A 560 10.07 7.83 -14.45
CA PHE A 560 11.18 7.28 -13.68
C PHE A 560 12.42 8.14 -13.88
N LEU A 561 12.90 8.74 -12.80
CA LEU A 561 14.10 9.57 -12.79
C LEU A 561 15.18 8.86 -11.98
N ARG A 562 16.27 8.49 -12.65
CA ARG A 562 17.43 7.92 -11.98
C ARG A 562 18.18 9.00 -11.22
N TYR A 563 18.52 8.76 -9.96
CA TYR A 563 19.23 9.75 -9.14
C TYR A 563 20.65 9.34 -8.73
N ASN A 564 21.01 8.07 -8.89
CA ASN A 564 22.39 7.62 -8.70
C ASN A 564 23.19 7.65 -10.01
N ASP A 565 24.51 7.42 -9.93
CA ASP A 565 25.41 7.43 -11.08
C ASP A 565 24.86 6.53 -12.22
N PRO A 566 24.62 7.07 -13.44
CA PRO A 566 24.18 6.29 -14.60
C PRO A 566 25.07 5.09 -14.93
N ALA A 567 26.36 5.13 -14.60
CA ALA A 567 27.30 4.04 -14.81
C ALA A 567 27.13 2.87 -13.81
N ASN A 568 26.43 3.07 -12.69
CA ASN A 568 26.20 2.02 -11.71
C ASN A 568 25.31 0.91 -12.32
N ALA A 569 25.64 -0.36 -12.13
CA ALA A 569 24.81 -1.47 -12.62
C ALA A 569 23.49 -1.64 -11.83
N TRP A 570 23.37 -0.93 -10.71
CA TRP A 570 22.27 -1.01 -9.77
C TRP A 570 21.54 0.33 -9.70
N PRO A 571 20.47 0.50 -10.50
CA PRO A 571 19.82 1.78 -10.62
C PRO A 571 18.92 2.07 -9.42
N GLU A 572 18.92 3.33 -9.00
CA GLU A 572 18.03 3.84 -7.96
C GLU A 572 17.16 4.96 -8.55
N TRP A 573 15.87 4.92 -8.21
CA TRP A 573 14.84 5.69 -8.91
C TRP A 573 13.95 6.45 -7.96
N GLN A 574 13.63 7.67 -8.37
CA GLN A 574 12.40 8.32 -7.95
C GLN A 574 11.36 8.24 -9.06
N VAL A 575 10.08 8.22 -8.69
CA VAL A 575 8.97 8.13 -9.64
C VAL A 575 8.03 9.31 -9.46
N MET A 576 7.91 10.14 -10.49
CA MET A 576 7.06 11.34 -10.49
C MET A 576 5.77 11.10 -11.27
N PRO A 577 4.62 11.64 -10.81
CA PRO A 577 3.37 11.57 -11.56
C PRO A 577 3.41 12.49 -12.79
N THR A 578 2.92 12.00 -13.93
CA THR A 578 2.76 12.79 -15.18
C THR A 578 1.30 13.01 -15.57
N SER A 579 0.36 12.39 -14.85
CA SER A 579 -1.07 12.60 -14.98
C SER A 579 -1.72 12.93 -13.64
N ALA A 580 -2.96 13.43 -13.70
CA ALA A 580 -3.73 13.70 -12.49
C ALA A 580 -4.10 12.39 -11.77
N TRP A 581 -4.14 12.44 -10.45
CA TRP A 581 -4.43 11.29 -9.59
C TRP A 581 -5.65 11.51 -8.68
N ASN A 582 -6.06 12.77 -8.50
CA ASN A 582 -7.07 13.22 -7.55
C ASN A 582 -8.49 13.00 -8.07
N TYR A 583 -8.85 11.73 -8.29
CA TYR A 583 -10.15 11.31 -8.79
C TYR A 583 -10.93 10.57 -7.73
N GLY A 584 -12.23 10.84 -7.65
CA GLY A 584 -13.17 9.96 -6.98
C GLY A 584 -13.98 9.15 -7.99
N LEU A 585 -14.18 7.87 -7.69
CA LEU A 585 -14.85 6.91 -8.59
C LEU A 585 -16.36 7.05 -8.50
N ILE A 586 -17.05 6.85 -9.62
CA ILE A 586 -18.50 6.66 -9.68
C ILE A 586 -18.78 5.15 -9.50
N PRO A 587 -19.41 4.73 -8.39
CA PRO A 587 -19.68 3.31 -8.14
C PRO A 587 -20.52 2.68 -9.26
N GLY A 588 -20.26 1.40 -9.55
CA GLY A 588 -21.02 0.63 -10.55
C GLY A 588 -20.64 0.85 -12.01
N THR A 589 -19.60 1.65 -12.30
CA THR A 589 -19.20 1.99 -13.68
C THR A 589 -17.99 1.18 -14.19
N PHE A 590 -17.71 0.04 -13.56
CA PHE A 590 -16.50 -0.74 -13.80
C PHE A 590 -16.70 -1.80 -14.88
N SER A 591 -15.83 -1.80 -15.89
CA SER A 591 -15.83 -2.84 -16.93
C SER A 591 -14.41 -3.38 -17.15
N ALA A 592 -14.25 -4.71 -17.10
CA ALA A 592 -12.98 -5.36 -17.36
C ALA A 592 -12.60 -5.30 -18.83
N THR A 593 -11.31 -5.09 -19.09
CA THR A 593 -10.73 -5.09 -20.44
C THR A 593 -9.40 -5.85 -20.45
N THR A 594 -9.05 -6.39 -21.61
CA THR A 594 -7.70 -6.90 -21.88
C THR A 594 -6.90 -5.80 -22.57
N THR A 595 -5.60 -5.72 -22.27
CA THR A 595 -4.70 -4.71 -22.86
C THR A 595 -3.97 -5.22 -24.09
N GLY A 596 -3.91 -6.55 -24.27
CA GLY A 596 -3.06 -7.20 -25.28
C GLY A 596 -1.56 -7.16 -24.96
N ALA A 597 -1.18 -6.65 -23.79
CA ALA A 597 0.22 -6.55 -23.39
C ALA A 597 0.87 -7.92 -23.18
N THR A 598 2.17 -7.99 -23.46
CA THR A 598 3.02 -9.15 -23.22
C THR A 598 4.27 -8.72 -22.42
N GLY A 599 4.95 -9.67 -21.77
CA GLY A 599 6.11 -9.40 -20.93
C GLY A 599 5.77 -9.43 -19.44
N ASN A 600 6.45 -8.60 -18.64
CA ASN A 600 6.28 -8.58 -17.18
C ASN A 600 4.88 -8.05 -16.81
N PRO A 601 3.97 -8.90 -16.30
CA PRO A 601 2.58 -8.50 -16.08
C PRO A 601 2.40 -7.60 -14.85
N PHE A 602 3.45 -7.41 -14.06
CA PHE A 602 3.53 -6.49 -12.93
C PHE A 602 4.18 -5.16 -13.31
N THR A 603 3.92 -4.69 -14.52
CA THR A 603 4.31 -3.34 -14.98
C THR A 603 3.13 -2.67 -15.67
N ALA A 604 3.04 -1.34 -15.59
CA ALA A 604 1.94 -0.59 -16.19
C ALA A 604 1.79 -0.84 -17.70
N THR A 605 2.89 -1.12 -18.41
CA THR A 605 2.90 -1.42 -19.84
C THR A 605 2.76 -2.90 -20.16
N GLY A 606 3.15 -3.82 -19.26
CA GLY A 606 3.13 -5.26 -19.48
C GLY A 606 1.90 -5.98 -18.91
N THR A 607 1.09 -5.32 -18.08
CA THR A 607 -0.09 -5.95 -17.47
C THR A 607 -1.17 -6.29 -18.51
N PRO A 608 -1.66 -7.54 -18.60
CA PRO A 608 -2.57 -7.98 -19.65
C PRO A 608 -4.05 -7.59 -19.41
N VAL A 609 -4.37 -7.07 -18.21
CA VAL A 609 -5.74 -6.76 -17.79
C VAL A 609 -5.83 -5.34 -17.24
N ALA A 610 -6.97 -4.69 -17.45
CA ALA A 610 -7.30 -3.38 -16.91
C ALA A 610 -8.80 -3.33 -16.59
N LEU A 611 -9.23 -2.28 -15.87
CA LEU A 611 -10.64 -1.91 -15.76
C LEU A 611 -10.81 -0.48 -16.33
N ASN A 612 -11.89 -0.24 -17.05
CA ASN A 612 -12.40 1.12 -17.25
C ASN A 612 -13.33 1.48 -16.11
N ALA A 613 -13.29 2.73 -15.67
CA ALA A 613 -14.19 3.29 -14.68
C ALA A 613 -14.57 4.73 -15.06
N GLN A 614 -15.70 5.21 -14.57
CA GLN A 614 -16.03 6.63 -14.62
C GLN A 614 -15.66 7.31 -13.30
N ALA A 615 -15.13 8.52 -13.39
CA ALA A 615 -14.68 9.29 -12.24
C ALA A 615 -14.94 10.79 -12.44
N ARG A 616 -14.88 11.56 -11.35
CA ARG A 616 -14.80 13.02 -11.37
C ARG A 616 -13.57 13.46 -10.60
N ALA A 617 -12.93 14.55 -11.05
CA ALA A 617 -11.82 15.12 -10.30
C ALA A 617 -12.30 15.69 -8.96
N ILE A 618 -11.43 15.66 -7.95
CA ILE A 618 -11.61 16.31 -6.66
C ILE A 618 -10.46 17.31 -6.52
N PRO A 619 -10.61 18.55 -7.01
CA PRO A 619 -9.52 19.53 -7.04
C PRO A 619 -8.91 19.83 -5.66
N ASN A 620 -9.71 19.69 -4.60
CA ASN A 620 -9.29 19.93 -3.23
C ASN A 620 -8.55 18.74 -2.59
N TRP A 621 -8.54 17.57 -3.24
CA TRP A 621 -7.72 16.44 -2.79
C TRP A 621 -6.30 16.62 -3.33
N GLN A 622 -5.41 17.04 -2.44
CA GLN A 622 -4.05 17.48 -2.78
C GLN A 622 -3.00 16.61 -2.08
N ALA A 623 -1.75 16.74 -2.53
CA ALA A 623 -0.61 16.30 -1.74
C ALA A 623 -0.15 17.45 -0.83
N ASP A 624 0.47 17.12 0.30
CA ASP A 624 1.13 18.10 1.15
C ASP A 624 2.45 18.60 0.53
N SER A 625 3.17 19.46 1.24
CA SER A 625 4.44 20.02 0.78
C SER A 625 5.59 19.01 0.69
N GLU A 626 5.38 17.78 1.17
CA GLU A 626 6.31 16.66 1.02
C GLU A 626 5.80 15.64 0.01
N ASN A 627 4.81 16.00 -0.82
CA ASN A 627 4.21 15.16 -1.87
C ASN A 627 3.51 13.90 -1.35
N VAL A 628 3.16 13.87 -0.06
CA VAL A 628 2.30 12.83 0.49
C VAL A 628 0.85 13.24 0.23
N VAL A 629 0.06 12.34 -0.34
CA VAL A 629 -1.37 12.57 -0.53
C VAL A 629 -2.04 12.89 0.82
N THR A 630 -2.93 13.87 0.84
CA THR A 630 -3.65 14.25 2.07
C THR A 630 -4.66 13.18 2.50
N PRO A 631 -5.04 13.13 3.80
CA PRO A 631 -5.96 12.12 4.30
C PRO A 631 -7.26 12.05 3.48
N LEU A 632 -7.81 10.85 3.38
CA LEU A 632 -9.15 10.66 2.83
C LEU A 632 -10.20 11.38 3.69
N GLN A 633 -11.29 11.83 3.07
CA GLN A 633 -12.43 12.46 3.72
C GLN A 633 -13.73 11.75 3.35
N ASN A 634 -14.81 12.06 4.05
CA ASN A 634 -16.10 11.38 3.94
C ASN A 634 -16.60 11.30 2.49
N SER A 635 -16.69 10.08 1.97
CA SER A 635 -17.39 9.77 0.73
C SER A 635 -18.88 9.49 0.98
N PRO A 636 -19.78 9.69 0.00
CA PRO A 636 -19.52 10.21 -1.35
C PRO A 636 -19.36 11.74 -1.39
N VAL A 637 -18.42 12.20 -2.21
CA VAL A 637 -17.99 13.59 -2.37
C VAL A 637 -18.85 14.30 -3.42
N ALA A 638 -19.17 15.56 -3.17
CA ALA A 638 -19.73 16.48 -4.15
C ALA A 638 -18.62 16.97 -5.09
N SER A 639 -18.76 16.72 -6.39
CA SER A 639 -17.89 17.27 -7.42
C SER A 639 -18.70 17.60 -8.67
N SER A 640 -18.60 18.85 -9.12
CA SER A 640 -19.18 19.33 -10.37
C SER A 640 -18.26 19.13 -11.58
N GLU A 641 -17.05 18.61 -11.37
CA GLU A 641 -16.08 18.35 -12.45
C GLU A 641 -16.65 17.38 -13.48
N PRO A 642 -16.38 17.54 -14.79
CA PRO A 642 -16.90 16.64 -15.82
C PRO A 642 -16.58 15.17 -15.54
N ILE A 643 -17.48 14.27 -15.96
CA ILE A 643 -17.21 12.83 -15.92
C ILE A 643 -16.03 12.54 -16.86
N LYS A 644 -15.04 11.81 -16.36
CA LYS A 644 -13.92 11.28 -17.14
C LYS A 644 -13.92 9.76 -17.07
N ASN A 645 -13.61 9.12 -18.19
CA ASN A 645 -13.25 7.72 -18.20
C ASN A 645 -11.79 7.61 -17.74
N VAL A 646 -11.55 6.83 -16.69
CA VAL A 646 -10.22 6.54 -16.17
C VAL A 646 -9.92 5.06 -16.32
N ARG A 647 -8.63 4.75 -16.52
CA ARG A 647 -8.13 3.38 -16.57
C ARG A 647 -7.59 3.00 -15.20
N LEU A 648 -7.95 1.80 -14.75
CA LEU A 648 -7.38 1.18 -13.56
C LEU A 648 -6.57 -0.04 -13.99
N ILE A 649 -5.38 -0.22 -13.41
CA ILE A 649 -4.50 -1.37 -13.63
C ILE A 649 -4.29 -2.14 -12.32
N PRO A 650 -3.89 -3.43 -12.34
CA PRO A 650 -3.58 -4.14 -11.10
C PRO A 650 -2.59 -3.34 -10.24
N MET A 651 -2.84 -3.26 -8.93
CA MET A 651 -2.04 -2.50 -7.98
C MET A 651 -0.57 -2.96 -7.99
N GLY A 652 -0.34 -4.27 -8.17
CA GLY A 652 0.99 -4.83 -8.33
C GLY A 652 1.73 -4.38 -9.59
N ALA A 653 1.03 -3.83 -10.59
CA ALA A 653 1.61 -3.24 -11.79
C ALA A 653 1.83 -1.71 -11.68
N ALA A 654 1.43 -1.10 -10.56
CA ALA A 654 1.41 0.34 -10.37
C ALA A 654 2.47 0.79 -9.34
N SER A 655 3.51 1.50 -9.81
CA SER A 655 4.50 2.15 -8.94
C SER A 655 3.89 3.31 -8.15
N LEU A 656 3.12 4.17 -8.82
CA LEU A 656 2.29 5.20 -8.20
C LEU A 656 0.87 4.68 -8.04
N ARG A 657 0.27 4.87 -6.88
CA ARG A 657 -0.94 4.16 -6.48
C ARG A 657 -1.97 5.10 -5.88
N ILE A 658 -3.18 5.01 -6.41
CA ILE A 658 -4.41 5.29 -5.65
C ILE A 658 -5.24 4.02 -5.81
N SER A 659 -5.37 3.25 -4.73
CA SER A 659 -6.14 1.99 -4.71
C SER A 659 -7.30 2.06 -3.70
N SER A 660 -7.26 3.05 -2.81
CA SER A 660 -8.35 3.43 -1.91
C SER A 660 -8.88 4.79 -2.36
N PHE A 661 -10.02 4.75 -3.06
CA PHE A 661 -10.59 5.90 -3.73
C PHE A 661 -11.70 6.54 -2.89
N PRO A 662 -11.83 7.87 -2.85
CA PRO A 662 -13.11 8.45 -2.52
C PRO A 662 -14.15 8.11 -3.60
N THR A 663 -15.43 8.10 -3.23
CA THR A 663 -16.52 8.00 -4.22
C THR A 663 -17.14 9.37 -4.48
N VAL A 664 -17.74 9.58 -5.66
CA VAL A 664 -18.38 10.85 -6.03
C VAL A 664 -19.87 10.67 -6.33
N GLY A 665 -20.62 11.77 -6.26
CA GLY A 665 -22.08 11.78 -6.45
C GLY A 665 -22.87 12.06 -5.17
N GLY A 666 -22.18 12.49 -4.10
CA GLY A 666 -22.79 12.85 -2.83
C GLY A 666 -22.83 14.36 -2.58
N SER A 667 -23.03 14.73 -1.32
CA SER A 667 -23.09 16.12 -0.84
C SER A 667 -21.87 16.55 -0.01
N ASN A 668 -20.95 15.63 0.31
CA ASN A 668 -19.80 15.96 1.15
C ASN A 668 -18.81 16.85 0.39
N THR A 669 -18.47 18.00 0.96
CA THR A 669 -17.47 18.90 0.36
C THR A 669 -16.07 18.49 0.82
N TRP A 670 -15.16 18.25 -0.12
CA TRP A 670 -13.75 17.98 0.19
C TRP A 670 -13.06 19.25 0.67
N GLN A 671 -12.60 19.25 1.91
CA GLN A 671 -11.92 20.38 2.54
C GLN A 671 -10.48 20.47 2.04
N LEU A 672 -10.00 21.68 1.78
CA LEU A 672 -8.59 21.90 1.49
C LEU A 672 -7.74 21.64 2.74
N PRO A 673 -6.54 21.06 2.59
CA PRO A 673 -5.60 20.92 3.69
C PRO A 673 -5.28 22.28 4.31
N ALA A 674 -5.41 22.38 5.63
CA ALA A 674 -5.08 23.55 6.41
C ALA A 674 -4.36 23.15 7.70
N THR A 675 -3.46 24.01 8.17
CA THR A 675 -2.83 23.87 9.49
C THR A 675 -3.71 24.57 10.53
N PRO A 676 -4.30 23.82 11.49
CA PRO A 676 -5.09 24.41 12.55
C PRO A 676 -4.23 25.03 13.66
N SER A 677 -4.64 26.18 14.17
CA SER A 677 -4.09 26.79 15.38
C SER A 677 -5.20 27.51 16.16
N ALA A 678 -4.89 27.92 17.39
CA ALA A 678 -5.83 28.62 18.25
C ALA A 678 -5.09 29.59 19.19
N SER A 679 -5.81 30.58 19.71
CA SER A 679 -5.32 31.46 20.78
C SER A 679 -4.92 30.67 22.04
N HIS A 680 -5.68 29.62 22.32
CA HIS A 680 -5.48 28.69 23.41
C HIS A 680 -6.12 27.34 23.08
N CYS A 681 -5.52 26.24 23.55
CA CYS A 681 -6.10 24.90 23.47
C CYS A 681 -5.80 24.20 24.78
N PHE A 682 -6.85 23.71 25.45
CA PHE A 682 -6.67 22.95 26.69
C PHE A 682 -5.72 21.76 26.48
N SER A 683 -4.89 21.45 27.49
CA SER A 683 -3.84 20.43 27.38
C SER A 683 -4.37 19.00 27.16
N GLY A 684 -5.61 18.71 27.56
CA GLY A 684 -6.29 17.45 27.24
C GLY A 684 -6.83 17.37 25.80
N ASP A 685 -6.97 18.51 25.14
CA ASP A 685 -7.60 18.67 23.82
C ASP A 685 -6.56 18.80 22.70
N THR A 686 -6.99 19.04 21.47
CA THR A 686 -6.08 19.24 20.34
C THR A 686 -6.70 20.12 19.26
N VAL A 687 -5.89 21.03 18.69
CA VAL A 687 -6.28 21.84 17.53
C VAL A 687 -6.57 21.00 16.28
N ALA A 688 -6.01 19.78 16.19
CA ALA A 688 -6.29 18.84 15.09
C ALA A 688 -7.76 18.37 15.07
N ALA A 689 -8.50 18.55 16.17
CA ALA A 689 -9.94 18.28 16.18
C ALA A 689 -10.70 19.16 15.18
N LEU A 690 -10.23 20.40 14.96
CA LEU A 690 -10.88 21.39 14.11
C LEU A 690 -11.10 20.90 12.69
N ASN A 691 -10.15 20.16 12.10
CA ASN A 691 -10.18 19.63 10.74
C ASN A 691 -9.97 18.11 10.69
N SER A 692 -10.53 17.41 11.67
CA SER A 692 -10.45 15.94 11.80
C SER A 692 -11.33 15.17 10.80
N TYR A 693 -12.17 15.88 10.04
CA TYR A 693 -13.07 15.36 9.00
C TYR A 693 -14.14 14.35 9.45
N TYR A 694 -14.34 14.14 10.75
CA TYR A 694 -15.51 13.40 11.26
C TYR A 694 -16.72 14.31 11.43
N ASP A 695 -17.92 13.75 11.34
CA ASP A 695 -19.16 14.47 11.64
C ASP A 695 -19.59 14.18 13.09
N PRO A 696 -19.65 15.20 13.96
CA PRO A 696 -20.02 14.99 15.36
C PRO A 696 -21.45 14.47 15.54
N ALA A 697 -21.65 13.56 16.50
CA ALA A 697 -22.98 13.02 16.83
C ALA A 697 -23.88 14.03 17.56
N GLY A 698 -23.28 15.02 18.23
CA GLY A 698 -23.96 16.05 19.01
C GLY A 698 -22.95 17.06 19.58
N SER A 699 -23.43 18.17 20.17
CA SER A 699 -22.55 19.19 20.75
C SER A 699 -21.79 18.71 21.99
N TYR A 700 -22.23 17.61 22.62
CA TYR A 700 -21.53 16.96 23.74
C TYR A 700 -20.72 15.71 23.30
N ASP A 701 -20.47 15.51 22.01
CA ASP A 701 -19.74 14.34 21.54
C ASP A 701 -18.34 14.24 22.19
N GLN A 702 -18.10 13.14 22.91
CA GLN A 702 -16.83 12.80 23.55
C GLN A 702 -16.14 11.59 22.92
N ALA A 703 -16.69 11.02 21.85
CA ALA A 703 -16.11 9.86 21.19
C ALA A 703 -14.79 10.19 20.47
N ARG A 704 -14.54 11.47 20.20
CA ARG A 704 -13.34 11.99 19.53
C ARG A 704 -12.73 13.12 20.35
N ARG A 705 -11.45 13.41 20.09
CA ARG A 705 -10.79 14.59 20.68
C ARG A 705 -11.47 15.86 20.15
N ARG A 706 -11.56 16.86 21.01
CA ARG A 706 -12.16 18.17 20.76
C ARG A 706 -11.11 19.27 20.82
N MET A 707 -11.50 20.48 20.47
CA MET A 707 -10.73 21.70 20.73
C MET A 707 -11.56 22.58 21.67
N THR A 708 -10.99 22.98 22.80
CA THR A 708 -11.63 23.92 23.73
C THR A 708 -10.64 24.99 24.19
N TRP A 709 -11.17 26.15 24.56
CA TRP A 709 -10.41 27.21 25.23
C TRP A 709 -10.43 27.07 26.76
N TRP A 710 -10.75 25.89 27.30
CA TRP A 710 -10.74 25.68 28.75
C TRP A 710 -9.31 25.88 29.30
N ASP A 711 -9.10 26.64 30.38
CA ASP A 711 -10.03 27.17 31.37
C ASP A 711 -10.37 28.67 31.22
N HIS A 712 -10.14 29.26 30.05
CA HIS A 712 -10.50 30.66 29.79
C HIS A 712 -12.02 30.84 29.76
N VAL A 713 -12.53 31.85 30.48
CA VAL A 713 -13.96 32.15 30.58
C VAL A 713 -14.26 33.61 30.27
N GLY A 714 -15.34 33.89 29.53
CA GLY A 714 -15.74 35.26 29.18
C GLY A 714 -14.74 36.08 28.34
N THR A 715 -13.65 35.47 27.85
CA THR A 715 -12.61 36.12 27.04
C THR A 715 -12.97 36.17 25.55
N SER A 716 -12.24 37.00 24.80
CA SER A 716 -12.21 36.93 23.34
C SER A 716 -11.12 35.93 22.93
N GLU A 717 -11.49 34.95 22.10
CA GLU A 717 -10.61 33.87 21.68
C GLU A 717 -10.68 33.66 20.16
N TRP A 718 -9.78 32.87 19.59
CA TRP A 718 -9.84 32.53 18.17
C TRP A 718 -9.35 31.11 17.85
N VAL A 719 -9.87 30.57 16.75
CA VAL A 719 -9.28 29.43 16.01
C VAL A 719 -8.94 29.84 14.60
N GLN A 720 -7.91 29.26 14.01
CA GLN A 720 -7.37 29.66 12.71
C GLN A 720 -7.02 28.46 11.84
N TYR A 721 -7.23 28.64 10.54
CA TYR A 721 -6.67 27.80 9.49
C TYR A 721 -5.66 28.60 8.69
N THR A 722 -4.46 28.05 8.57
CA THR A 722 -3.42 28.55 7.66
C THR A 722 -3.27 27.57 6.50
N TYR A 723 -3.29 28.10 5.28
CA TYR A 723 -3.12 27.34 4.05
C TYR A 723 -1.71 27.50 3.50
N ALA A 724 -1.15 26.43 2.93
CA ALA A 724 0.19 26.45 2.33
C ALA A 724 0.29 27.35 1.09
N ALA A 725 -0.83 27.57 0.42
CA ALA A 725 -0.98 28.51 -0.69
C ALA A 725 -2.27 29.31 -0.51
N PRO A 726 -2.41 30.50 -1.13
CA PRO A 726 -3.65 31.25 -1.05
C PRO A 726 -4.84 30.42 -1.55
N VAL A 727 -5.98 30.57 -0.88
CA VAL A 727 -7.25 29.95 -1.22
C VAL A 727 -8.31 31.02 -1.40
N THR A 728 -9.31 30.76 -2.25
CA THR A 728 -10.51 31.57 -2.36
C THR A 728 -11.60 30.94 -1.49
N ALA A 729 -11.91 31.55 -0.34
CA ALA A 729 -12.90 31.06 0.61
C ALA A 729 -14.19 31.89 0.55
N SER A 730 -15.35 31.24 0.67
CA SER A 730 -16.68 31.90 0.57
C SER A 730 -17.70 31.49 1.63
N ALA A 731 -17.41 30.43 2.40
CA ALA A 731 -18.26 30.03 3.52
C ALA A 731 -17.48 29.27 4.59
N VAL A 732 -18.02 29.23 5.80
CA VAL A 732 -17.59 28.34 6.88
C VAL A 732 -18.77 27.59 7.49
N SER A 733 -18.50 26.43 8.07
CA SER A 733 -19.45 25.65 8.87
C SER A 733 -18.80 25.25 10.19
N LEU A 734 -19.35 25.68 11.33
CA LEU A 734 -18.83 25.35 12.66
C LEU A 734 -19.77 24.43 13.43
N TYR A 735 -19.20 23.43 14.09
CA TYR A 735 -19.90 22.60 15.05
C TYR A 735 -19.38 22.90 16.45
N TRP A 736 -20.22 23.49 17.29
CA TRP A 736 -19.83 23.93 18.64
C TRP A 736 -19.81 22.77 19.62
N TYR A 737 -18.81 22.76 20.51
CA TYR A 737 -18.80 21.93 21.72
C TYR A 737 -19.59 22.62 22.83
N ASP A 738 -20.46 21.88 23.50
CA ASP A 738 -21.22 22.33 24.64
C ASP A 738 -21.42 21.16 25.61
N ASP A 739 -21.02 21.35 26.88
CA ASP A 739 -21.08 20.34 27.93
C ASP A 739 -22.09 20.68 29.02
N THR A 740 -23.16 21.40 28.67
CA THR A 740 -24.24 21.76 29.59
C THR A 740 -24.67 20.55 30.44
N GLY A 741 -24.68 20.75 31.77
CA GLY A 741 -24.99 19.72 32.76
C GLY A 741 -23.79 18.90 33.25
N HIS A 742 -22.61 19.04 32.65
CA HIS A 742 -21.42 18.24 32.97
C HIS A 742 -20.18 19.10 33.23
N GLY A 743 -20.01 20.20 32.48
CA GLY A 743 -18.86 21.10 32.60
C GLY A 743 -19.22 22.58 32.38
N GLN A 744 -18.19 23.36 32.02
CA GLN A 744 -18.25 24.82 31.89
C GLN A 744 -18.03 25.34 30.47
N CYS A 745 -18.04 24.47 29.45
CA CYS A 745 -17.98 24.87 28.04
C CYS A 745 -19.40 25.10 27.48
N ARG A 746 -19.65 26.27 26.90
CA ARG A 746 -20.91 26.62 26.23
C ARG A 746 -20.65 27.12 24.81
N VAL A 747 -21.68 27.10 23.98
CA VAL A 747 -21.68 27.92 22.75
C VAL A 747 -21.33 29.39 23.08
N PRO A 748 -20.51 30.08 22.26
CA PRO A 748 -20.05 31.43 22.58
C PRO A 748 -21.21 32.44 22.63
N ALA A 749 -20.94 33.64 23.15
CA ALA A 749 -21.89 34.76 23.13
C ALA A 749 -22.06 35.32 21.71
N SER A 750 -20.96 35.39 20.95
CA SER A 750 -20.95 35.79 19.55
C SER A 750 -19.69 35.28 18.86
N TRP A 751 -19.68 35.24 17.53
CA TRP A 751 -18.49 34.96 16.76
C TRP A 751 -18.53 35.68 15.41
N ARG A 752 -17.38 35.78 14.75
CA ARG A 752 -17.24 36.27 13.37
C ARG A 752 -16.08 35.58 12.65
N VAL A 753 -16.04 35.72 11.32
CA VAL A 753 -14.92 35.25 10.50
C VAL A 753 -14.06 36.43 10.07
N GLU A 754 -12.76 36.28 10.18
CA GLU A 754 -11.75 37.19 9.65
C GLU A 754 -10.81 36.47 8.69
N TYR A 755 -10.25 37.19 7.72
CA TYR A 755 -9.23 36.70 6.80
C TYR A 755 -7.97 37.54 6.89
N LEU A 756 -6.82 36.92 6.59
CA LEU A 756 -5.55 37.61 6.51
C LEU A 756 -5.42 38.28 5.14
N THR A 757 -5.29 39.61 5.12
CA THR A 757 -5.11 40.37 3.89
C THR A 757 -3.71 40.15 3.31
N ALA A 758 -3.51 40.49 2.04
CA ALA A 758 -2.17 40.46 1.42
C ALA A 758 -1.16 41.40 2.13
N ALA A 759 -1.64 42.42 2.85
CA ALA A 759 -0.83 43.33 3.65
C ALA A 759 -0.48 42.77 5.04
N GLY A 760 -0.93 41.55 5.39
CA GLY A 760 -0.66 40.91 6.67
C GLY A 760 -1.56 41.38 7.82
N SER A 761 -2.63 42.13 7.55
CA SER A 761 -3.61 42.56 8.55
C SER A 761 -4.85 41.67 8.53
N TRP A 762 -5.47 41.46 9.70
CA TRP A 762 -6.74 40.73 9.82
C TRP A 762 -7.92 41.65 9.53
N GLN A 763 -8.86 41.18 8.71
CA GLN A 763 -10.07 41.91 8.36
C GLN A 763 -11.29 40.99 8.43
N ALA A 764 -12.42 41.51 8.93
CA ALA A 764 -13.69 40.78 8.91
C ALA A 764 -14.19 40.56 7.47
N VAL A 765 -14.76 39.39 7.21
CA VAL A 765 -15.39 39.10 5.91
C VAL A 765 -16.62 39.99 5.70
N ALA A 766 -16.84 40.45 4.48
CA ALA A 766 -18.01 41.23 4.10
C ALA A 766 -19.18 40.33 3.70
N GLY A 767 -20.41 40.83 3.83
CA GLY A 767 -21.61 40.14 3.33
C GLY A 767 -21.95 38.83 4.04
N ALA A 768 -21.56 38.67 5.31
CA ALA A 768 -21.85 37.46 6.08
C ALA A 768 -23.36 37.24 6.25
N SER A 769 -23.87 36.04 5.97
CA SER A 769 -25.30 35.70 6.09
C SER A 769 -25.81 35.55 7.54
N GLY A 770 -24.90 35.60 8.52
CA GLY A 770 -25.20 35.50 9.95
C GLY A 770 -24.31 34.48 10.65
N TYR A 771 -24.17 34.59 11.97
CA TYR A 771 -23.27 33.78 12.79
C TYR A 771 -24.07 32.95 13.80
N GLY A 772 -24.52 31.75 13.38
CA GLY A 772 -25.38 30.88 14.18
C GLY A 772 -24.71 30.27 15.42
N LEU A 773 -25.52 29.96 16.43
CA LEU A 773 -25.11 29.32 17.70
C LEU A 773 -25.96 28.08 18.03
N ALA A 774 -26.53 27.42 17.03
CA ALA A 774 -27.35 26.24 17.20
C ALA A 774 -26.50 25.09 17.77
N LEU A 775 -27.08 24.37 18.74
CA LEU A 775 -26.55 23.11 19.27
C LEU A 775 -26.91 21.97 18.34
N ASN A 776 -26.10 20.90 18.38
CA ASN A 776 -26.32 19.64 17.66
C ASN A 776 -26.45 19.79 16.13
N ALA A 777 -25.84 20.83 15.56
CA ALA A 777 -25.86 21.10 14.14
C ALA A 777 -24.63 21.92 13.70
N TYR A 778 -24.32 21.85 12.40
CA TYR A 778 -23.39 22.79 11.78
C TYR A 778 -24.04 24.18 11.64
N ASN A 779 -23.33 25.19 12.09
CA ASN A 779 -23.67 26.59 11.93
C ASN A 779 -22.98 27.12 10.68
N ASN A 780 -23.75 27.26 9.60
CA ASN A 780 -23.25 27.65 8.28
C ASN A 780 -23.30 29.17 8.11
N THR A 781 -22.20 29.77 7.65
CA THR A 781 -22.11 31.20 7.32
C THR A 781 -21.46 31.36 5.96
N THR A 782 -22.20 31.93 5.00
CA THR A 782 -21.67 32.38 3.70
C THR A 782 -21.23 33.84 3.79
N PHE A 783 -20.27 34.25 2.95
CA PHE A 783 -19.78 35.63 2.87
C PHE A 783 -19.24 35.93 1.47
N THR A 784 -18.98 37.21 1.17
CA THR A 784 -18.32 37.61 -0.08
C THR A 784 -16.95 36.95 -0.16
N ALA A 785 -16.67 36.26 -1.27
CA ALA A 785 -15.47 35.45 -1.41
C ALA A 785 -14.18 36.26 -1.21
N VAL A 786 -13.24 35.73 -0.44
CA VAL A 786 -11.93 36.35 -0.13
C VAL A 786 -10.79 35.43 -0.55
N THR A 787 -9.72 36.01 -1.09
CA THR A 787 -8.46 35.29 -1.38
C THR A 787 -7.51 35.51 -0.21
N THR A 788 -7.08 34.44 0.46
CA THR A 788 -6.25 34.55 1.67
C THR A 788 -5.39 33.31 1.89
N THR A 789 -4.32 33.45 2.66
CA THR A 789 -3.54 32.33 3.20
C THR A 789 -4.00 31.92 4.60
N ALA A 790 -4.88 32.68 5.25
CA ALA A 790 -5.42 32.29 6.55
C ALA A 790 -6.82 32.85 6.82
N LEU A 791 -7.69 32.01 7.40
CA LEU A 791 -8.96 32.43 7.99
C LEU A 791 -8.89 32.20 9.49
N ARG A 792 -9.58 33.03 10.27
CA ARG A 792 -9.81 32.76 11.70
C ARG A 792 -11.25 33.03 12.09
N VAL A 793 -11.74 32.22 13.02
CA VAL A 793 -13.02 32.42 13.70
C VAL A 793 -12.70 33.07 15.03
N VAL A 794 -13.14 34.31 15.20
CA VAL A 794 -12.98 35.07 16.46
C VAL A 794 -14.27 34.93 17.25
N VAL A 795 -14.18 34.45 18.48
CA VAL A 795 -15.32 34.24 19.37
C VAL A 795 -15.23 35.14 20.59
N GLN A 796 -16.39 35.50 21.13
CA GLN A 796 -16.52 36.07 22.46
C GLN A 796 -17.20 35.03 23.35
N LEU A 797 -16.50 34.54 24.36
CA LEU A 797 -17.05 33.58 25.32
C LEU A 797 -18.08 34.25 26.23
N ARG A 798 -19.00 33.45 26.78
CA ARG A 798 -20.02 33.93 27.72
C ARG A 798 -19.38 34.20 29.09
N ALA A 799 -19.89 35.19 29.82
CA ALA A 799 -19.44 35.45 31.18
C ALA A 799 -19.59 34.18 32.05
N GLY A 800 -18.51 33.78 32.72
CA GLY A 800 -18.47 32.59 33.59
C GLY A 800 -18.42 31.23 32.88
N PHE A 801 -18.33 31.20 31.54
CA PHE A 801 -18.22 29.97 30.77
C PHE A 801 -17.09 30.01 29.75
N SER A 802 -16.50 28.85 29.49
CA SER A 802 -15.59 28.63 28.37
C SER A 802 -16.36 28.22 27.11
N GLY A 803 -15.67 27.76 26.08
CA GLY A 803 -16.27 27.23 24.86
C GLY A 803 -15.33 26.30 24.09
N GLY A 804 -15.82 25.73 23.00
CA GLY A 804 -15.00 24.89 22.13
C GLY A 804 -15.66 24.58 20.80
N VAL A 805 -14.88 23.96 19.92
CA VAL A 805 -15.26 23.57 18.56
C VAL A 805 -14.96 22.10 18.37
N LEU A 806 -15.93 21.36 17.83
CA LEU A 806 -15.80 19.95 17.47
C LEU A 806 -15.32 19.77 16.03
N GLN A 807 -15.75 20.63 15.12
CA GLN A 807 -15.37 20.61 13.71
C GLN A 807 -15.55 22.01 13.08
N TRP A 808 -14.67 22.37 12.17
CA TRP A 808 -14.75 23.60 11.38
C TRP A 808 -14.42 23.30 9.91
N LYS A 809 -15.39 23.54 9.02
CA LYS A 809 -15.26 23.37 7.56
C LYS A 809 -15.19 24.74 6.89
N VAL A 810 -14.42 24.84 5.80
CA VAL A 810 -14.31 26.04 4.96
C VAL A 810 -14.60 25.65 3.51
N THR A 811 -15.61 26.28 2.91
CA THR A 811 -15.83 26.20 1.47
C THR A 811 -14.77 27.07 0.80
N ALA A 812 -13.73 26.43 0.29
CA ALA A 812 -12.63 27.09 -0.40
C ALA A 812 -12.12 26.28 -1.58
N THR A 813 -11.56 26.99 -2.57
CA THR A 813 -10.83 26.42 -3.70
C THR A 813 -9.40 26.98 -3.72
N PRO A 814 -8.40 26.25 -4.26
CA PRO A 814 -7.06 26.81 -4.44
C PRO A 814 -7.12 28.10 -5.25
N ALA A 815 -6.42 29.15 -4.82
CA ALA A 815 -6.28 30.33 -5.64
C ALA A 815 -5.32 30.00 -6.78
N ILE A 816 -5.79 30.16 -8.02
CA ILE A 816 -5.02 29.79 -9.22
C ILE A 816 -3.76 30.67 -9.40
N VAL A 817 -3.71 31.82 -8.73
CA VAL A 817 -2.62 32.80 -8.78
C VAL A 817 -2.29 33.37 -7.40
N ARG A 818 -1.00 33.62 -7.18
CA ARG A 818 -0.46 34.25 -5.97
C ARG A 818 -0.40 35.77 -6.16
N PRO A 819 -0.94 36.57 -5.23
CA PRO A 819 -0.81 38.02 -5.29
C PRO A 819 0.67 38.46 -5.35
N GLY A 820 0.99 39.41 -6.23
CA GLY A 820 2.33 39.99 -6.34
C GLY A 820 3.37 39.16 -7.12
N VAL A 821 3.04 37.93 -7.55
CA VAL A 821 3.96 37.05 -8.29
C VAL A 821 3.86 37.28 -9.81
N TRP A 822 5.02 37.31 -10.47
CA TRP A 822 5.13 37.34 -11.93
C TRP A 822 5.25 35.92 -12.47
N TYR A 823 4.48 35.61 -13.51
CA TYR A 823 4.41 34.30 -14.12
C TYR A 823 4.78 34.37 -15.60
N ARG A 824 5.46 33.34 -16.10
CA ARG A 824 5.41 32.95 -17.50
C ARG A 824 4.10 32.21 -17.75
N VAL A 825 3.43 32.54 -18.85
CA VAL A 825 2.16 31.89 -19.23
C VAL A 825 2.45 30.99 -20.43
N GLN A 826 2.70 29.71 -20.14
CA GLN A 826 3.12 28.72 -21.14
C GLN A 826 1.93 28.08 -21.84
N ASN A 827 1.98 27.96 -23.17
CA ASN A 827 0.98 27.26 -23.97
C ASN A 827 1.24 25.75 -24.02
N ALA A 828 0.19 24.93 -23.90
CA ALA A 828 0.34 23.47 -23.85
C ALA A 828 0.69 22.85 -25.21
N HIS A 829 0.31 23.48 -26.33
CA HIS A 829 0.57 22.92 -27.65
C HIS A 829 2.01 23.17 -28.11
N SER A 830 2.50 24.40 -27.93
CA SER A 830 3.83 24.81 -28.42
C SER A 830 4.95 24.74 -27.38
N GLY A 831 4.62 24.72 -26.09
CA GLY A 831 5.57 24.89 -24.99
C GLY A 831 6.14 26.30 -24.86
N LYS A 832 5.71 27.25 -25.69
CA LYS A 832 6.15 28.67 -25.71
C LYS A 832 5.36 29.51 -24.72
N VAL A 833 5.86 30.71 -24.44
CA VAL A 833 5.29 31.62 -23.44
C VAL A 833 4.64 32.84 -24.07
N LEU A 834 3.60 33.36 -23.40
CA LEU A 834 2.92 34.60 -23.75
C LEU A 834 3.89 35.79 -23.64
N GLY A 835 3.98 36.62 -24.68
CA GLY A 835 4.84 37.80 -24.74
C GLY A 835 4.20 38.95 -25.49
N VAL A 836 4.85 40.11 -25.45
CA VAL A 836 4.41 41.29 -26.20
C VAL A 836 5.33 41.49 -27.39
N SER A 837 4.75 41.58 -28.58
CA SER A 837 5.52 41.69 -29.82
C SER A 837 6.52 42.85 -29.76
N GLY A 838 7.79 42.54 -30.03
CA GLY A 838 8.90 43.50 -30.00
C GLY A 838 9.15 44.14 -28.63
N MET A 839 8.71 43.53 -27.53
CA MET A 839 8.74 44.14 -26.18
C MET A 839 8.10 45.54 -26.15
N SER A 840 7.14 45.81 -27.03
CA SER A 840 6.55 47.14 -27.13
C SER A 840 5.92 47.55 -25.80
N THR A 841 6.01 48.84 -25.46
CA THR A 841 5.26 49.44 -24.34
C THR A 841 4.06 50.24 -24.84
N ALA A 842 3.77 50.24 -26.13
CA ALA A 842 2.64 50.96 -26.73
C ALA A 842 1.30 50.27 -26.43
N ASP A 843 0.23 51.07 -26.41
CA ASP A 843 -1.13 50.54 -26.43
C ASP A 843 -1.40 49.84 -27.75
N SER A 844 -2.25 48.82 -27.70
CA SER A 844 -2.61 47.98 -28.84
C SER A 844 -1.44 47.21 -29.46
N ALA A 845 -0.32 47.08 -28.74
CA ALA A 845 0.74 46.17 -29.14
C ALA A 845 0.24 44.72 -29.05
N ASN A 846 0.50 43.96 -30.11
CA ASN A 846 0.04 42.57 -30.21
C ASN A 846 0.68 41.69 -29.16
N VAL A 847 -0.13 40.81 -28.58
CA VAL A 847 0.33 39.73 -27.72
C VAL A 847 0.49 38.48 -28.56
N VAL A 848 1.64 37.84 -28.39
CA VAL A 848 2.10 36.71 -29.19
C VAL A 848 2.56 35.59 -28.27
N GLN A 849 2.80 34.41 -28.82
CA GLN A 849 3.67 33.44 -28.17
C GLN A 849 5.10 33.55 -28.70
N PHE A 850 6.08 33.26 -27.86
CA PHE A 850 7.50 33.24 -28.22
C PHE A 850 8.25 32.24 -27.34
N ALA A 851 9.39 31.74 -27.81
CA ALA A 851 10.31 30.98 -26.96
C ALA A 851 10.71 31.81 -25.71
N ASP A 852 10.74 31.19 -24.52
CA ASP A 852 11.16 31.92 -23.32
C ASP A 852 12.65 32.29 -23.42
N ASN A 853 12.93 33.59 -23.53
CA ASN A 853 14.27 34.15 -23.71
C ASN A 853 14.75 34.95 -22.48
N GLY A 854 14.02 34.89 -21.35
CA GLY A 854 14.39 35.60 -20.13
C GLY A 854 13.89 37.05 -20.02
N THR A 855 13.27 37.65 -21.05
CA THR A 855 12.90 39.08 -21.02
C THR A 855 11.61 39.35 -20.23
N ALA A 856 11.44 40.61 -19.81
CA ALA A 856 10.36 41.04 -18.92
C ALA A 856 8.97 41.09 -19.60
N ASP A 857 8.89 41.15 -20.93
CA ASP A 857 7.61 41.14 -21.64
C ASP A 857 6.90 39.78 -21.59
N HIS A 858 7.61 38.71 -21.21
CA HIS A 858 7.01 37.40 -20.94
C HIS A 858 6.52 37.23 -19.49
N ASN A 859 6.73 38.22 -18.62
CA ASN A 859 6.32 38.18 -17.22
C ASN A 859 4.96 38.84 -17.03
N TRP A 860 4.02 38.09 -16.46
CA TRP A 860 2.64 38.51 -16.25
C TRP A 860 2.21 38.33 -14.80
N ARG A 861 1.65 39.37 -14.18
CA ARG A 861 1.07 39.33 -12.84
C ARG A 861 -0.45 39.33 -12.95
N PHE A 862 -1.11 38.57 -12.08
CA PHE A 862 -2.57 38.44 -12.09
C PHE A 862 -3.15 39.18 -10.89
N ASP A 863 -3.64 40.39 -11.13
CA ASP A 863 -4.22 41.25 -10.10
C ASP A 863 -5.72 40.95 -9.96
N HIS A 864 -6.12 40.44 -8.80
CA HIS A 864 -7.51 40.03 -8.53
C HIS A 864 -8.42 41.25 -8.39
N VAL A 865 -9.59 41.20 -9.04
CA VAL A 865 -10.61 42.27 -9.00
C VAL A 865 -11.95 41.81 -8.41
N GLY A 866 -11.96 40.68 -7.69
CA GLY A 866 -13.16 40.07 -7.10
C GLY A 866 -13.76 38.94 -7.95
N ASN A 867 -14.55 38.06 -7.31
CA ASN A 867 -15.35 37.01 -8.00
C ASN A 867 -14.58 36.12 -9.00
N ASN A 868 -13.32 35.80 -8.71
CA ASN A 868 -12.42 35.00 -9.56
C ASN A 868 -12.07 35.65 -10.93
N TRP A 869 -12.11 36.99 -10.99
CA TRP A 869 -11.66 37.78 -12.15
C TRP A 869 -10.33 38.45 -11.87
N TYR A 870 -9.53 38.59 -12.93
CA TYR A 870 -8.16 39.11 -12.88
C TYR A 870 -7.93 40.14 -13.99
N MET A 871 -7.18 41.19 -13.66
CA MET A 871 -6.42 41.97 -14.63
C MET A 871 -5.04 41.32 -14.77
N ILE A 872 -4.65 40.98 -15.99
CA ILE A 872 -3.37 40.32 -16.27
C ILE A 872 -2.38 41.37 -16.73
N VAL A 873 -1.45 41.77 -15.87
CA VAL A 873 -0.52 42.90 -16.05
C VAL A 873 0.81 42.41 -16.60
N ASN A 874 1.34 43.06 -17.63
CA ASN A 874 2.67 42.80 -18.16
C ASN A 874 3.75 43.52 -17.35
N GLN A 875 4.87 42.85 -17.04
CA GLN A 875 5.94 43.44 -16.22
C GLN A 875 6.68 44.56 -16.95
N HIS A 876 6.92 44.42 -18.25
CA HIS A 876 7.73 45.37 -19.00
C HIS A 876 7.00 46.71 -19.23
N SER A 877 5.71 46.65 -19.60
CA SER A 877 4.93 47.84 -19.94
C SER A 877 4.06 48.37 -18.79
N GLY A 878 3.75 47.54 -17.79
CA GLY A 878 2.75 47.84 -16.76
C GLY A 878 1.30 47.82 -17.26
N LYS A 879 1.08 47.43 -18.52
CA LYS A 879 -0.24 47.40 -19.19
C LYS A 879 -0.93 46.05 -19.02
N VAL A 880 -2.21 45.99 -19.33
CA VAL A 880 -3.02 44.77 -19.14
C VAL A 880 -3.34 44.06 -20.44
N LEU A 881 -3.50 42.74 -20.34
CA LEU A 881 -4.02 41.89 -21.40
C LEU A 881 -5.46 42.29 -21.74
N ALA A 882 -5.71 42.59 -23.01
CA ALA A 882 -6.98 43.12 -23.49
C ALA A 882 -7.38 42.47 -24.82
N VAL A 883 -8.68 42.46 -25.10
CA VAL A 883 -9.22 42.05 -26.40
C VAL A 883 -9.37 43.27 -27.27
N ASN A 884 -8.75 43.27 -28.45
CA ASN A 884 -8.81 44.41 -29.36
C ASN A 884 -10.26 44.79 -29.70
N ASN A 885 -10.57 46.08 -29.56
CA ASN A 885 -11.89 46.67 -29.76
C ASN A 885 -13.03 45.96 -29.01
N MET A 886 -12.74 45.33 -27.86
CA MET A 886 -13.71 44.55 -27.08
C MET A 886 -14.46 43.50 -27.92
N SER A 887 -13.81 42.94 -28.94
CA SER A 887 -14.43 41.97 -29.83
C SER A 887 -15.07 40.82 -29.05
N ARG A 888 -16.19 40.29 -29.55
CA ARG A 888 -16.81 39.06 -29.03
C ARG A 888 -16.73 37.91 -30.03
N ALA A 889 -16.04 38.10 -31.14
CA ALA A 889 -15.89 37.10 -32.18
C ALA A 889 -14.64 36.24 -31.95
N ASN A 890 -14.70 35.01 -32.46
CA ASN A 890 -13.52 34.16 -32.64
C ASN A 890 -12.47 34.90 -33.48
N ASN A 891 -11.19 34.64 -33.18
CA ASN A 891 -10.04 35.35 -33.75
C ASN A 891 -9.97 36.83 -33.38
N GLY A 892 -10.70 37.28 -32.36
CA GLY A 892 -10.47 38.59 -31.75
C GLY A 892 -9.03 38.69 -31.26
N LEU A 893 -8.28 39.68 -31.76
CA LEU A 893 -6.86 39.83 -31.45
C LEU A 893 -6.65 40.16 -29.98
N ILE A 894 -5.62 39.56 -29.38
CA ILE A 894 -5.17 39.91 -28.04
C ILE A 894 -4.04 40.92 -28.13
N GLN A 895 -4.15 41.95 -27.31
CA GLN A 895 -3.22 43.07 -27.24
C GLN A 895 -2.93 43.39 -25.78
N GLN A 896 -1.96 44.28 -25.56
CA GLN A 896 -1.87 45.00 -24.29
C GLN A 896 -2.48 46.40 -24.40
N PHE A 897 -3.03 46.91 -23.31
CA PHE A 897 -3.63 48.24 -23.27
C PHE A 897 -3.55 48.87 -21.87
N ALA A 898 -3.64 50.19 -21.78
CA ALA A 898 -3.77 50.89 -20.50
C ALA A 898 -4.98 50.35 -19.71
N GLY A 899 -4.78 49.97 -18.44
CA GLY A 899 -5.82 49.35 -17.62
C GLY A 899 -6.92 50.32 -17.21
N VAL A 900 -7.94 50.51 -18.07
CA VAL A 900 -9.10 51.39 -17.81
C VAL A 900 -10.30 50.69 -17.14
N GLY A 901 -10.14 49.42 -16.75
CA GLY A 901 -11.17 48.67 -16.01
C GLY A 901 -12.42 48.26 -16.80
N SER A 902 -12.33 48.13 -18.13
CA SER A 902 -13.40 47.65 -19.00
C SER A 902 -13.51 46.11 -19.02
N ALA A 903 -14.67 45.59 -19.40
CA ALA A 903 -14.97 44.15 -19.31
C ALA A 903 -14.05 43.26 -20.17
N ASP A 904 -13.43 43.80 -21.22
CA ASP A 904 -12.47 43.10 -22.06
C ASP A 904 -11.07 42.95 -21.42
N HIS A 905 -10.81 43.64 -20.30
CA HIS A 905 -9.57 43.53 -19.52
C HIS A 905 -9.65 42.47 -18.41
N TYR A 906 -10.85 41.93 -18.14
CA TYR A 906 -11.07 41.01 -17.04
C TYR A 906 -11.08 39.57 -17.52
N TRP A 907 -10.26 38.75 -16.87
CA TRP A 907 -10.02 37.36 -17.24
C TRP A 907 -10.29 36.44 -16.06
N GLN A 908 -10.96 35.32 -16.32
CA GLN A 908 -11.19 34.25 -15.36
C GLN A 908 -10.24 33.10 -15.66
N LEU A 909 -9.60 32.57 -14.62
CA LEU A 909 -8.79 31.37 -14.72
C LEU A 909 -9.68 30.16 -14.42
N VAL A 910 -9.84 29.28 -15.40
CA VAL A 910 -10.67 28.08 -15.31
C VAL A 910 -9.76 26.87 -15.29
N GLY A 911 -9.73 26.11 -14.20
CA GLY A 911 -8.86 24.93 -14.10
C GLY A 911 -9.21 23.87 -15.16
N ASP A 912 -8.18 23.25 -15.73
CA ASP A 912 -8.29 22.19 -16.76
C ASP A 912 -7.48 20.92 -16.37
N GLY A 913 -7.21 20.75 -15.07
CA GLY A 913 -6.49 19.62 -14.47
C GLY A 913 -4.98 19.58 -14.76
N GLY A 914 -4.21 18.90 -13.90
CA GLY A 914 -2.76 18.68 -14.11
C GLY A 914 -1.91 19.96 -14.14
N GLY A 915 -2.38 21.05 -13.51
CA GLY A 915 -1.72 22.36 -13.53
C GLY A 915 -2.01 23.22 -14.77
N TRP A 916 -2.85 22.75 -15.69
CA TRP A 916 -3.30 23.51 -16.86
C TRP A 916 -4.60 24.27 -16.56
N LEU A 917 -4.81 25.39 -17.26
CA LEU A 917 -5.97 26.25 -17.13
C LEU A 917 -6.39 26.83 -18.49
N ARG A 918 -7.65 27.29 -18.56
CA ARG A 918 -8.14 28.20 -19.59
C ARG A 918 -8.17 29.62 -19.03
N ILE A 919 -7.88 30.60 -19.88
CA ILE A 919 -7.95 32.02 -19.54
C ILE A 919 -9.14 32.60 -20.31
N ARG A 920 -10.27 32.80 -19.63
CA ARG A 920 -11.56 33.18 -20.24
C ARG A 920 -11.81 34.68 -20.07
N ASN A 921 -12.20 35.37 -21.14
CA ASN A 921 -12.52 36.81 -21.07
C ASN A 921 -13.93 37.05 -20.52
N LEU A 922 -14.12 38.07 -19.67
CA LEU A 922 -15.42 38.42 -19.10
C LEU A 922 -16.41 38.91 -20.17
N ASN A 923 -15.97 39.77 -21.09
CA ASN A 923 -16.88 40.42 -22.06
C ASN A 923 -17.40 39.45 -23.12
N SER A 924 -16.56 38.53 -23.60
CA SER A 924 -16.92 37.61 -24.69
C SER A 924 -17.29 36.20 -24.21
N GLY A 925 -16.81 35.77 -23.04
CA GLY A 925 -16.90 34.38 -22.59
C GLY A 925 -15.96 33.41 -23.32
N LEU A 926 -15.19 33.89 -24.30
CA LEU A 926 -14.23 33.13 -25.09
C LEU A 926 -12.91 32.92 -24.34
N VAL A 927 -12.11 31.94 -24.76
CA VAL A 927 -10.83 31.57 -24.13
C VAL A 927 -9.63 32.04 -24.95
N LEU A 928 -8.52 32.32 -24.27
CA LEU A 928 -7.24 32.65 -24.87
C LEU A 928 -6.67 31.46 -25.65
N GLY A 929 -6.26 31.68 -26.89
CA GLY A 929 -5.73 30.65 -27.79
C GLY A 929 -4.63 31.17 -28.72
N VAL A 930 -3.93 30.26 -29.38
CA VAL A 930 -2.89 30.62 -30.37
C VAL A 930 -3.46 30.40 -31.77
N SER A 931 -3.46 31.46 -32.58
CA SER A 931 -4.06 31.44 -33.91
C SER A 931 -3.54 30.27 -34.76
N GLY A 932 -4.47 29.45 -35.25
CA GLY A 932 -4.19 28.31 -36.10
C GLY A 932 -3.36 27.20 -35.43
N MET A 933 -3.36 27.10 -34.10
CA MET A 933 -2.51 26.18 -33.34
C MET A 933 -1.02 26.29 -33.71
N SER A 934 -0.58 27.47 -34.16
CA SER A 934 0.79 27.64 -34.62
C SER A 934 1.78 27.34 -33.50
N THR A 935 2.93 26.77 -33.85
CA THR A 935 4.09 26.60 -32.95
C THR A 935 5.20 27.60 -33.27
N ALA A 936 5.00 28.51 -34.22
CA ALA A 936 5.99 29.51 -34.61
C ALA A 936 6.17 30.59 -33.54
N ASP A 937 7.37 31.18 -33.49
CA ASP A 937 7.61 32.40 -32.72
C ASP A 937 6.83 33.57 -33.34
N SER A 938 6.38 34.49 -32.48
CA SER A 938 5.54 35.63 -32.85
C SER A 938 4.17 35.23 -33.41
N ALA A 939 3.74 33.99 -33.24
CA ALA A 939 2.38 33.59 -33.59
C ALA A 939 1.37 34.36 -32.73
N GLN A 940 0.34 34.88 -33.39
CA GLN A 940 -0.65 35.76 -32.79
C GLN A 940 -1.49 35.02 -31.76
N VAL A 941 -1.68 35.63 -30.59
CA VAL A 941 -2.64 35.17 -29.60
C VAL A 941 -3.98 35.84 -29.87
N VAL A 942 -5.04 35.03 -29.79
CA VAL A 942 -6.43 35.40 -30.08
C VAL A 942 -7.35 34.92 -28.96
N GLN A 943 -8.60 35.36 -28.98
CA GLN A 943 -9.67 34.66 -28.28
C GLN A 943 -10.44 33.75 -29.24
N TYR A 944 -10.95 32.64 -28.71
CA TYR A 944 -11.74 31.67 -29.47
C TYR A 944 -12.73 30.92 -28.57
N GLU A 945 -13.76 30.35 -29.17
CA GLU A 945 -14.65 29.39 -28.51
C GLU A 945 -13.85 28.19 -27.99
N ASP A 946 -14.17 27.72 -26.78
CA ASP A 946 -13.48 26.57 -26.22
C ASP A 946 -13.90 25.27 -26.91
N ASN A 947 -13.04 24.78 -27.79
CA ASN A 947 -13.19 23.53 -28.54
C ASN A 947 -12.34 22.38 -27.96
N GLY A 948 -11.75 22.54 -26.77
CA GLY A 948 -10.95 21.51 -26.11
C GLY A 948 -9.50 21.34 -26.61
N THR A 949 -9.03 22.09 -27.61
CA THR A 949 -7.69 21.93 -28.19
C THR A 949 -6.57 22.43 -27.28
N ALA A 950 -5.35 21.92 -27.49
CA ALA A 950 -4.21 22.19 -26.63
C ALA A 950 -3.68 23.64 -26.70
N ASP A 951 -3.93 24.35 -27.80
CA ASP A 951 -3.52 25.75 -27.97
C ASP A 951 -4.34 26.73 -27.13
N HIS A 952 -5.47 26.29 -26.59
CA HIS A 952 -6.28 27.03 -25.62
C HIS A 952 -5.89 26.75 -24.16
N ARG A 953 -4.96 25.82 -23.93
CA ARG A 953 -4.53 25.40 -22.59
C ARG A 953 -3.24 26.10 -22.21
N TRP A 954 -3.25 26.71 -21.03
CA TRP A 954 -2.14 27.48 -20.51
C TRP A 954 -1.71 26.97 -19.13
N ARG A 955 -0.45 27.21 -18.77
CA ARG A 955 0.08 26.95 -17.43
C ARG A 955 0.86 28.15 -16.95
N LEU A 956 0.74 28.47 -15.67
CA LEU A 956 1.52 29.52 -15.03
C LEU A 956 2.80 28.91 -14.46
N LEU A 957 3.95 29.42 -14.88
CA LEU A 957 5.27 29.10 -14.33
C LEU A 957 5.73 30.35 -13.58
N GLY A 958 5.94 30.28 -12.26
CA GLY A 958 6.31 31.48 -11.49
C GLY A 958 7.08 31.15 -10.25
#